data_AF-A0AAV5QPU5-F1
#
_entry.id   AF-A0AAV5QPU5-F1
#
_cell.length_a   1.000
_cell.length_b   1.000
_cell.length_c   1.000
_cell.angle_alpha   90.00
_cell.angle_beta   90.00
_cell.angle_gamma   90.00
#
_symmetry.space_group_name_H-M   'P 1'
#
loop_
_entity.id
_entity.type
_entity.pdbx_description
1 polymer ?
#
loop_
_entity_poly.entity_id
_entity_poly.type
_entity_poly.pdbx_seq_one_letter_code
_entity_poly.pdbx_strand_id
1 'polypeptide(L)'
;MAGPQRNNHKRPFGNSQKRTFGNSQKRSFGNSRHDQTNKKPKHGRQQMREIKRMGRRHQNEEAKEDFPDFPENDEGYESGDNIGEEPSGAMSLENNPRQAYDALMVLLDNGKDEKKTTKKSEKNTAKVQVIDGNIPGNEDEETEYGIEDIDEDEESVKKEDEEDQNDLSEDEEDEEDDEASSDPFEYHFANPQESILENFEQQVSKDSTLKWQSTKTSTSDKQYMAIGQSAPIEEQLSKGKQNIRLDGNLEQFKIKSRMNIPFDDANITNSQKLILDSVFKYKDVVFPYQHYKDESSIRDLYAAHAVNHIYKTRDRILKNNLKLSTYKEALEQGKASVEDEPELRDQSFNRPKVLILLPTRQACFAVGEKIIEISGLQTVENKKRFYAQYYSDDKVPEYKSNDFKYLFDGNSNDFFCLGMKFTRKTLKFYSAFNQSDIILASPLGLKAILEKKEKNKNNKDFLSSIEVFVVDQANSLQYQNWGNVSYILKHLNTIPENYSEDLDFSRIRMWAINNQFKYLRQNLVFGKFSTPEMNNLIGNKHSLNLSGKVKFKRNFTSDESGIGQIVFKLRQVFNRFECELPVNDPNARFNYFKTNIVPFLKEQSDDKEGGGALVYLPDYSDYLRVKNYLRYETSVNFCSLDEYSSQSKLTKYRDGFAKGKYKVMLYTERLHHYNRFEIKGVRNVVFYKCPSDETYYSEILLRFLGDSMMRDVIKDINLSVVKIMYSKWDANLLEKIVGTQRVPVLCFGSNEIYEFK
;
A
#
# COMPACT_ATOMS: atom_id res chain seq x y z
N MET A 1 18.79 -62.57 -9.09
CA MET A 1 17.52 -63.33 -8.99
C MET A 1 16.41 -62.30 -8.82
N ALA A 2 15.28 -62.32 -9.52
CA ALA A 2 14.88 -63.10 -10.69
C ALA A 2 13.84 -62.29 -11.51
N GLY A 3 13.49 -62.77 -12.71
CA GLY A 3 12.26 -62.38 -13.44
C GLY A 3 11.65 -63.65 -14.04
N PRO A 4 10.98 -63.62 -15.20
CA PRO A 4 10.41 -62.48 -15.93
C PRO A 4 9.01 -62.80 -16.57
N GLN A 5 8.61 -62.04 -17.61
CA GLN A 5 7.55 -62.35 -18.61
C GLN A 5 6.09 -62.03 -18.18
N ARG A 6 5.09 -61.85 -19.08
CA ARG A 6 5.04 -62.16 -20.53
C ARG A 6 4.11 -61.22 -21.34
N ASN A 7 4.34 -61.12 -22.66
CA ASN A 7 3.57 -60.34 -23.64
C ASN A 7 2.12 -60.82 -23.87
N ASN A 8 1.28 -59.97 -24.47
CA ASN A 8 0.53 -60.38 -25.68
C ASN A 8 0.14 -59.21 -26.61
N HIS A 9 -0.13 -59.52 -27.89
CA HIS A 9 -0.49 -58.57 -28.95
C HIS A 9 -1.99 -58.61 -29.30
N LYS A 10 -2.52 -57.54 -29.94
CA LYS A 10 -3.15 -57.60 -31.28
C LYS A 10 -3.40 -56.20 -31.90
N ARG A 11 -3.46 -56.16 -33.24
CA ARG A 11 -3.94 -55.04 -34.09
C ARG A 11 -5.29 -55.41 -34.70
N PRO A 12 -5.96 -54.49 -35.42
CA PRO A 12 -6.03 -54.67 -36.88
C PRO A 12 -5.80 -53.40 -37.76
N PHE A 13 -5.65 -53.70 -39.05
CA PHE A 13 -5.64 -52.95 -40.33
C PHE A 13 -6.59 -51.73 -40.48
N GLY A 14 -6.46 -50.83 -41.47
CA GLY A 14 -5.45 -50.68 -42.54
C GLY A 14 -5.91 -49.86 -43.79
N ASN A 15 -4.94 -49.46 -44.63
CA ASN A 15 -4.95 -48.87 -46.01
C ASN A 15 -4.78 -47.32 -46.08
N SER A 16 -3.76 -46.71 -46.73
CA SER A 16 -3.30 -46.72 -48.15
C SER A 16 -4.36 -46.20 -49.14
N GLN A 17 -4.15 -45.20 -50.01
CA GLN A 17 -3.01 -44.99 -50.94
C GLN A 17 -2.69 -43.49 -51.27
N LYS A 18 -1.68 -43.26 -52.12
CA LYS A 18 -1.32 -41.96 -52.77
C LYS A 18 -1.54 -42.02 -54.29
N ARG A 19 -1.74 -40.86 -54.95
CA ARG A 19 -1.27 -40.42 -56.32
C ARG A 19 -2.28 -39.44 -56.97
N THR A 20 -1.99 -38.46 -57.83
CA THR A 20 -0.88 -37.55 -58.27
C THR A 20 -1.33 -36.92 -59.60
N PHE A 21 -0.72 -35.80 -60.04
CA PHE A 21 -0.95 -35.07 -61.33
C PHE A 21 -2.24 -34.22 -61.41
N GLY A 22 -2.27 -33.09 -62.13
CA GLY A 22 -1.20 -32.46 -62.94
C GLY A 22 -1.53 -31.01 -63.41
N ASN A 23 -0.58 -30.37 -64.11
CA ASN A 23 -0.67 -29.00 -64.63
C ASN A 23 -1.52 -28.87 -65.92
N SER A 24 -2.22 -27.74 -66.14
CA SER A 24 -1.94 -26.88 -67.32
C SER A 24 -2.64 -25.49 -67.35
N GLN A 25 -1.84 -24.50 -67.78
CA GLN A 25 -2.11 -23.28 -68.56
C GLN A 25 -3.52 -22.63 -68.71
N LYS A 26 -3.54 -21.33 -68.34
CA LYS A 26 -4.02 -20.14 -69.10
C LYS A 26 -5.21 -20.25 -70.09
N ARG A 27 -6.16 -19.31 -69.94
CA ARG A 27 -6.74 -18.51 -71.05
C ARG A 27 -7.17 -17.11 -70.58
N SER A 28 -7.33 -16.16 -71.51
CA SER A 28 -7.51 -14.73 -71.21
C SER A 28 -8.31 -13.98 -72.27
N PHE A 29 -9.34 -13.23 -71.86
CA PHE A 29 -10.04 -12.13 -72.57
C PHE A 29 -10.87 -11.35 -71.50
N GLY A 30 -11.16 -10.05 -71.60
CA GLY A 30 -10.67 -9.00 -72.52
C GLY A 30 -11.65 -7.80 -72.59
N ASN A 31 -11.13 -6.55 -72.58
CA ASN A 31 -11.87 -5.25 -72.70
C ASN A 31 -12.85 -4.88 -71.55
N SER A 32 -13.18 -3.61 -71.26
CA SER A 32 -12.54 -2.27 -71.45
C SER A 32 -13.25 -1.27 -70.47
N ARG A 33 -12.90 0.01 -70.26
CA ARG A 33 -12.32 1.07 -71.12
C ARG A 33 -11.90 2.30 -70.25
N HIS A 34 -10.83 3.03 -70.65
CA HIS A 34 -10.48 4.48 -70.49
C HIS A 34 -10.93 5.32 -69.25
N ASP A 35 -10.17 6.29 -68.71
CA ASP A 35 -8.77 6.77 -68.88
C ASP A 35 -8.42 7.75 -67.72
N GLN A 36 -7.18 8.14 -67.37
CA GLN A 36 -5.83 7.75 -67.82
C GLN A 36 -4.84 7.76 -66.59
N THR A 37 -3.66 8.39 -66.45
CA THR A 37 -2.85 9.34 -67.26
C THR A 37 -1.32 9.08 -67.14
N ASN A 38 -0.62 9.27 -68.25
CA ASN A 38 0.85 9.31 -68.41
C ASN A 38 1.51 10.51 -67.65
N LYS A 39 2.84 10.64 -67.37
CA LYS A 39 4.06 9.83 -67.60
C LYS A 39 5.22 10.30 -66.69
N LYS A 40 6.24 9.45 -66.44
CA LYS A 40 7.63 9.86 -66.07
C LYS A 40 8.40 10.27 -67.36
N PRO A 41 9.55 11.02 -67.40
CA PRO A 41 10.70 10.90 -66.46
C PRO A 41 11.70 12.09 -66.27
N LYS A 42 12.72 11.85 -65.40
CA LYS A 42 14.15 12.29 -65.46
C LYS A 42 14.59 13.78 -65.29
N HIS A 43 15.78 13.88 -64.68
CA HIS A 43 16.83 14.91 -64.73
C HIS A 43 16.68 16.23 -63.94
N GLY A 44 17.29 16.20 -62.75
CA GLY A 44 17.57 17.33 -61.87
C GLY A 44 18.53 18.43 -62.39
N ARG A 45 18.79 19.37 -61.49
CA ARG A 45 19.90 20.34 -61.53
C ARG A 45 20.34 20.65 -60.11
N GLN A 46 21.65 20.66 -59.87
CA GLN A 46 22.21 21.45 -58.77
C GLN A 46 22.17 22.93 -59.16
N GLN A 47 21.96 23.83 -58.21
CA GLN A 47 22.50 25.19 -58.28
C GLN A 47 22.56 25.80 -56.87
N MET A 48 23.66 26.51 -56.58
CA MET A 48 23.84 27.21 -55.31
C MET A 48 23.04 28.51 -55.28
N ARG A 49 22.77 29.00 -54.07
CA ARG A 49 22.75 30.45 -53.81
C ARG A 49 23.68 30.75 -52.65
N GLU A 50 24.66 31.61 -52.93
CA GLU A 50 25.45 32.30 -51.91
C GLU A 50 24.64 33.49 -51.34
N ILE A 51 25.34 34.42 -50.67
CA ILE A 51 24.88 35.65 -49.99
C ILE A 51 24.56 35.42 -48.51
N LYS A 52 25.27 36.04 -47.55
CA LYS A 52 26.54 36.79 -47.63
C LYS A 52 27.24 36.69 -46.27
N ARG A 53 28.57 36.51 -46.23
CA ARG A 53 29.35 36.81 -45.01
C ARG A 53 29.55 38.32 -44.90
N MET A 54 29.22 38.88 -43.75
CA MET A 54 29.90 40.06 -43.20
C MET A 54 30.61 39.60 -41.94
N GLY A 55 31.94 39.74 -41.91
CA GLY A 55 32.74 39.39 -40.75
C GLY A 55 33.57 40.58 -40.29
N ARG A 56 33.74 40.71 -38.98
CA ARG A 56 34.91 41.35 -38.37
C ARG A 56 35.50 40.38 -37.36
N ARG A 57 36.84 40.35 -37.30
CA ARG A 57 37.60 39.38 -36.52
C ARG A 57 38.94 40.00 -36.12
N HIS A 58 39.10 40.30 -34.85
CA HIS A 58 40.37 40.30 -34.11
C HIS A 58 40.00 39.66 -32.76
N GLN A 59 40.44 38.43 -32.50
CA GLN A 59 41.79 37.98 -32.15
C GLN A 59 41.98 37.99 -30.62
N ASN A 60 42.50 36.86 -30.14
CA ASN A 60 42.49 36.43 -28.75
C ASN A 60 43.34 37.32 -27.85
N GLU A 61 43.05 37.30 -26.55
CA GLU A 61 44.10 36.99 -25.56
C GLU A 61 43.52 36.35 -24.28
N GLU A 62 44.30 35.40 -23.75
CA GLU A 62 44.24 34.75 -22.42
C GLU A 62 42.95 34.03 -21.96
N ALA A 63 43.09 33.26 -20.87
CA ALA A 63 42.12 32.24 -20.45
C ALA A 63 41.72 32.41 -18.97
N LYS A 64 40.45 32.12 -18.67
CA LYS A 64 39.91 31.83 -17.33
C LYS A 64 38.90 30.69 -17.42
N GLU A 65 38.67 30.05 -16.29
CA GLU A 65 37.77 28.89 -16.17
C GLU A 65 36.35 29.35 -15.84
N ASP A 66 35.43 29.27 -16.81
CA ASP A 66 34.02 29.55 -16.58
C ASP A 66 33.28 28.30 -16.09
N PHE A 67 32.65 28.42 -14.91
CA PHE A 67 31.64 27.48 -14.45
C PHE A 67 30.35 27.69 -15.28
N PRO A 68 29.64 26.62 -15.70
CA PRO A 68 28.38 26.78 -16.40
C PRO A 68 27.26 27.14 -15.41
N ASP A 69 26.70 28.34 -15.54
CA ASP A 69 25.44 28.72 -14.89
C ASP A 69 24.29 27.77 -15.26
N PHE A 70 23.36 27.61 -14.32
CA PHE A 70 22.09 26.94 -14.53
C PHE A 70 20.95 27.90 -14.17
N PRO A 71 19.87 27.95 -14.97
CA PRO A 71 18.82 28.96 -14.80
C PRO A 71 18.03 28.74 -13.50
N GLU A 72 17.70 29.85 -12.84
CA GLU A 72 16.74 29.89 -11.74
C GLU A 72 15.31 29.65 -12.25
N ASN A 73 14.54 28.89 -11.47
CA ASN A 73 13.07 28.79 -11.51
C ASN A 73 12.67 27.93 -10.29
N ASP A 74 12.66 28.53 -9.10
CA ASP A 74 12.07 27.95 -7.89
C ASP A 74 10.74 28.68 -7.62
N GLU A 75 9.62 27.97 -7.72
CA GLU A 75 8.36 28.44 -7.13
C GLU A 75 8.35 28.06 -5.64
N GLY A 76 8.33 29.08 -4.78
CA GLY A 76 8.47 28.91 -3.33
C GLY A 76 7.19 28.42 -2.66
N TYR A 77 7.25 27.25 -2.02
CA TYR A 77 6.26 26.84 -1.03
C TYR A 77 6.69 27.30 0.36
N GLU A 78 6.00 28.29 0.92
CA GLU A 78 6.25 28.77 2.28
C GLU A 78 5.95 27.68 3.32
N SER A 79 6.90 27.43 4.22
CA SER A 79 6.70 26.56 5.40
C SER A 79 6.51 27.42 6.63
N GLY A 80 5.25 27.74 6.95
CA GLY A 80 4.87 28.52 8.12
C GLY A 80 4.59 27.64 9.33
N ASP A 81 5.52 27.60 10.28
CA ASP A 81 5.24 27.19 11.67
C ASP A 81 6.30 27.87 12.57
N ASN A 82 5.87 28.76 13.47
CA ASN A 82 6.75 29.32 14.49
C ASN A 82 5.94 29.75 15.72
N ILE A 83 6.52 29.54 16.91
CA ILE A 83 5.79 29.53 18.18
C ILE A 83 5.64 30.95 18.73
N GLY A 84 4.42 31.30 19.17
CA GLY A 84 4.15 32.56 19.85
C GLY A 84 4.21 32.44 21.38
N GLU A 85 5.07 33.21 22.02
CA GLU A 85 4.96 33.57 23.44
C GLU A 85 4.05 34.80 23.60
N GLU A 86 3.46 34.99 24.79
CA GLU A 86 2.63 36.16 25.11
C GLU A 86 3.45 37.45 25.15
N PRO A 87 2.80 38.60 24.91
CA PRO A 87 2.86 39.61 25.97
C PRO A 87 1.50 40.26 26.30
N SER A 88 1.32 40.58 27.58
CA SER A 88 0.17 41.33 28.10
C SER A 88 0.37 42.85 27.99
N GLY A 89 -0.69 43.60 27.70
CA GLY A 89 -0.70 45.07 27.79
C GLY A 89 -1.89 45.71 27.07
N ALA A 90 -2.86 46.25 27.82
CA ALA A 90 -4.11 46.77 27.25
C ALA A 90 -4.12 48.30 27.10
N MET A 91 -4.73 48.79 26.01
CA MET A 91 -5.53 50.01 26.02
C MET A 91 -6.59 49.98 24.91
N SER A 92 -7.63 50.81 25.06
CA SER A 92 -8.93 50.66 24.41
C SER A 92 -9.18 51.61 23.23
N LEU A 93 -9.87 51.12 22.19
CA LEU A 93 -10.69 51.93 21.27
C LEU A 93 -12.02 51.21 21.02
N GLU A 94 -13.10 51.97 20.81
CA GLU A 94 -14.47 51.47 20.84
C GLU A 94 -15.01 51.01 19.47
N ASN A 95 -15.87 49.99 19.48
CA ASN A 95 -16.58 49.48 18.30
C ASN A 95 -17.74 50.39 17.89
N ASN A 96 -17.98 50.55 16.59
CA ASN A 96 -19.16 51.25 16.07
C ASN A 96 -19.91 50.39 15.04
N PRO A 97 -20.81 49.48 15.47
CA PRO A 97 -21.28 48.33 14.67
C PRO A 97 -22.16 48.68 13.46
N ARG A 98 -22.61 49.94 13.30
CA ARG A 98 -23.46 50.34 12.16
C ARG A 98 -22.74 50.25 10.80
N GLN A 99 -21.47 50.62 10.73
CA GLN A 99 -20.73 50.63 9.45
C GLN A 99 -20.56 49.23 8.84
N ALA A 100 -20.48 48.18 9.66
CA ALA A 100 -20.45 46.79 9.18
C ALA A 100 -21.82 46.32 8.64
N TYR A 101 -22.92 46.83 9.20
CA TYR A 101 -24.28 46.50 8.78
C TYR A 101 -24.64 47.16 7.44
N ASP A 102 -24.32 48.45 7.29
CA ASP A 102 -24.58 49.20 6.04
C ASP A 102 -23.77 48.60 4.86
N ALA A 103 -22.54 48.16 5.10
CA ALA A 103 -21.73 47.46 4.10
C ALA A 103 -22.31 46.11 3.65
N LEU A 104 -22.95 45.37 4.56
CA LEU A 104 -23.61 44.10 4.26
C LEU A 104 -24.90 44.29 3.44
N MET A 105 -25.69 45.33 3.71
CA MET A 105 -26.91 45.62 2.95
C MET A 105 -26.60 45.99 1.49
N VAL A 106 -25.55 46.79 1.25
CA VAL A 106 -25.09 47.16 -0.11
C VAL A 106 -24.62 45.95 -0.93
N LEU A 107 -24.10 44.91 -0.28
CA LEU A 107 -23.72 43.64 -0.92
C LEU A 107 -24.91 42.72 -1.19
N LEU A 108 -26.03 42.88 -0.48
CA LEU A 108 -27.24 42.05 -0.61
C LEU A 108 -28.21 42.52 -1.70
N ASP A 109 -28.34 43.84 -1.92
CA ASP A 109 -29.29 44.39 -2.90
C ASP A 109 -28.87 44.17 -4.38
N ASN A 110 -27.59 43.96 -4.66
CA ASN A 110 -27.06 43.75 -6.02
C ASN A 110 -27.23 42.30 -6.53
N GLY A 111 -28.20 41.54 -5.99
CA GLY A 111 -28.18 40.07 -6.01
C GLY A 111 -29.29 39.33 -6.77
N LYS A 112 -30.15 39.98 -7.58
CA LYS A 112 -31.25 39.29 -8.30
C LYS A 112 -31.51 39.76 -9.74
N ASP A 113 -31.97 38.78 -10.51
CA ASP A 113 -32.59 38.82 -11.85
C ASP A 113 -31.77 39.34 -13.05
N GLU A 114 -31.27 38.39 -13.87
CA GLU A 114 -31.70 38.32 -15.27
C GLU A 114 -31.60 36.87 -15.83
N LYS A 115 -32.28 36.57 -16.95
CA LYS A 115 -32.41 35.20 -17.50
C LYS A 115 -32.19 35.11 -19.02
N LYS A 116 -31.35 34.14 -19.42
CA LYS A 116 -31.23 33.51 -20.75
C LYS A 116 -30.92 34.40 -21.97
N THR A 117 -29.77 34.18 -22.59
CA THR A 117 -29.70 33.85 -24.03
C THR A 117 -28.61 32.79 -24.30
N THR A 118 -28.73 32.06 -25.41
CA THR A 118 -27.77 31.02 -25.86
C THR A 118 -27.09 31.43 -27.17
N LYS A 119 -25.83 31.04 -27.37
CA LYS A 119 -25.17 31.01 -28.68
C LYS A 119 -23.97 30.03 -28.70
N LYS A 120 -23.70 29.44 -29.87
CA LYS A 120 -22.57 28.54 -30.15
C LYS A 120 -21.55 29.27 -31.04
N SER A 121 -20.26 29.08 -30.78
CA SER A 121 -19.15 29.26 -31.73
C SER A 121 -17.80 28.95 -31.06
N GLU A 122 -16.79 28.38 -31.69
CA GLU A 122 -16.75 27.42 -32.81
C GLU A 122 -15.36 26.74 -32.80
N LYS A 123 -15.19 25.58 -33.45
CA LYS A 123 -13.88 24.90 -33.47
C LYS A 123 -12.92 25.60 -34.43
N ASN A 124 -11.66 25.74 -34.04
CA ASN A 124 -10.54 25.79 -34.98
C ASN A 124 -9.47 24.79 -34.55
N THR A 125 -9.04 23.95 -35.49
CA THR A 125 -8.06 22.87 -35.25
C THR A 125 -6.94 22.93 -36.28
N ALA A 126 -5.72 23.17 -35.84
CA ALA A 126 -4.53 23.10 -36.68
C ALA A 126 -3.88 21.73 -36.50
N LYS A 127 -3.91 20.88 -37.55
CA LYS A 127 -3.24 19.58 -37.53
C LYS A 127 -1.76 19.74 -37.88
N VAL A 128 -0.89 19.18 -37.05
CA VAL A 128 0.48 18.79 -37.43
C VAL A 128 0.56 17.28 -37.27
N GLN A 129 1.21 16.59 -38.23
CA GLN A 129 1.28 15.13 -38.25
C GLN A 129 2.51 14.64 -37.48
N VAL A 130 2.31 13.68 -36.59
CA VAL A 130 3.38 12.89 -35.95
C VAL A 130 3.60 11.62 -36.77
N ILE A 131 4.84 11.10 -36.76
CA ILE A 131 5.23 9.81 -37.33
C ILE A 131 5.87 8.99 -36.20
N ASP A 132 5.65 7.67 -36.19
CA ASP A 132 5.83 6.76 -35.05
C ASP A 132 7.25 6.70 -34.43
N GLY A 133 7.35 6.43 -33.12
CA GLY A 133 8.64 6.48 -32.41
C GLY A 133 8.82 5.79 -31.04
N ASN A 134 7.83 5.07 -30.49
CA ASN A 134 7.88 4.25 -29.25
C ASN A 134 8.22 4.92 -27.88
N ILE A 135 7.62 4.33 -26.82
CA ILE A 135 7.74 4.63 -25.39
C ILE A 135 6.93 5.86 -24.92
N PRO A 136 5.71 5.68 -24.40
CA PRO A 136 4.98 6.74 -23.72
C PRO A 136 5.55 7.00 -22.31
N GLY A 137 5.88 8.26 -22.02
CA GLY A 137 5.92 8.78 -20.66
C GLY A 137 4.73 9.74 -20.51
N ASN A 138 4.08 9.74 -19.34
CA ASN A 138 2.96 10.63 -19.08
C ASN A 138 3.38 12.11 -19.13
N GLU A 139 2.63 12.89 -19.91
CA GLU A 139 2.29 14.29 -19.63
C GLU A 139 0.92 14.53 -20.32
N ASP A 140 -0.01 15.14 -19.59
CA ASP A 140 -1.31 15.66 -20.04
C ASP A 140 -2.37 14.71 -20.65
N GLU A 141 -2.74 13.64 -19.93
CA GLU A 141 -4.15 13.17 -19.91
C GLU A 141 -4.68 13.10 -18.47
N GLU A 142 -5.60 14.00 -18.10
CA GLU A 142 -6.46 13.83 -16.91
C GLU A 142 -7.51 12.75 -17.20
N THR A 143 -7.11 11.47 -17.09
CA THR A 143 -8.04 10.35 -17.26
C THR A 143 -9.03 10.29 -16.09
N GLU A 144 -10.23 10.85 -16.29
CA GLU A 144 -11.37 10.92 -15.37
C GLU A 144 -12.04 9.53 -15.12
N TYR A 145 -11.24 8.47 -14.97
CA TYR A 145 -11.67 7.07 -14.87
C TYR A 145 -11.22 6.39 -13.56
N GLY A 146 -10.88 7.18 -12.53
CA GLY A 146 -10.34 6.68 -11.26
C GLY A 146 -11.35 6.50 -10.13
N ILE A 147 -12.39 7.34 -10.08
CA ILE A 147 -13.43 7.35 -9.04
C ILE A 147 -14.76 7.75 -9.71
N GLU A 148 -15.54 6.76 -10.12
CA GLU A 148 -16.97 6.92 -10.40
C GLU A 148 -17.74 6.40 -9.17
N ASP A 149 -18.27 7.31 -8.36
CA ASP A 149 -19.32 6.97 -7.40
C ASP A 149 -20.60 6.71 -8.21
N ILE A 150 -20.95 5.43 -8.38
CA ILE A 150 -22.24 5.05 -8.95
C ILE A 150 -23.28 5.23 -7.85
N ASP A 151 -24.04 6.33 -7.90
CA ASP A 151 -25.29 6.48 -7.14
C ASP A 151 -26.27 5.38 -7.65
N GLU A 152 -26.24 4.19 -7.04
CA GLU A 152 -27.20 3.10 -7.32
C GLU A 152 -28.55 3.41 -6.65
N ASP A 153 -29.64 3.42 -7.43
CA ASP A 153 -30.99 3.70 -6.96
C ASP A 153 -31.37 2.84 -5.75
N GLU A 154 -31.66 3.46 -4.61
CA GLU A 154 -31.94 2.76 -3.33
C GLU A 154 -33.16 1.83 -3.41
N GLU A 155 -34.10 2.12 -4.32
CA GLU A 155 -35.22 1.26 -4.67
C GLU A 155 -34.81 -0.09 -5.29
N SER A 156 -33.61 -0.21 -5.86
CA SER A 156 -33.08 -1.48 -6.36
C SER A 156 -32.49 -2.32 -5.22
N VAL A 157 -31.81 -1.67 -4.28
CA VAL A 157 -31.21 -2.29 -3.09
C VAL A 157 -32.27 -2.92 -2.20
N LYS A 158 -33.37 -2.21 -1.94
CA LYS A 158 -34.48 -2.72 -1.11
C LYS A 158 -35.10 -3.99 -1.72
N LYS A 159 -35.23 -4.06 -3.05
CA LYS A 159 -35.74 -5.26 -3.75
C LYS A 159 -34.76 -6.43 -3.69
N GLU A 160 -33.47 -6.20 -3.92
CA GLU A 160 -32.43 -7.25 -3.75
C GLU A 160 -32.42 -7.81 -2.31
N ASP A 161 -32.49 -6.94 -1.30
CA ASP A 161 -32.48 -7.35 0.11
C ASP A 161 -33.85 -7.90 0.60
N GLU A 162 -34.96 -7.71 -0.13
CA GLU A 162 -36.26 -8.37 0.07
C GLU A 162 -36.32 -9.77 -0.59
N GLU A 163 -35.80 -9.93 -1.82
CA GLU A 163 -35.70 -11.23 -2.49
C GLU A 163 -34.85 -12.22 -1.68
N ASP A 164 -33.70 -11.75 -1.16
CA ASP A 164 -32.81 -12.55 -0.30
C ASP A 164 -33.45 -12.97 1.04
N GLN A 165 -34.47 -12.26 1.54
CA GLN A 165 -35.25 -12.63 2.72
C GLN A 165 -36.29 -13.72 2.40
N ASN A 166 -37.02 -13.58 1.30
CA ASN A 166 -38.04 -14.56 0.89
C ASN A 166 -37.41 -15.93 0.57
N ASP A 167 -36.25 -15.96 -0.08
CA ASP A 167 -35.48 -17.19 -0.26
C ASP A 167 -35.05 -17.83 1.09
N LEU A 168 -34.88 -17.06 2.18
CA LEU A 168 -34.36 -17.60 3.47
C LEU A 168 -35.40 -18.44 4.21
N SER A 169 -36.69 -18.09 4.06
CA SER A 169 -37.81 -18.90 4.58
C SER A 169 -37.98 -20.26 3.89
N GLU A 170 -37.30 -20.54 2.77
CA GLU A 170 -37.39 -21.83 2.07
C GLU A 170 -36.22 -22.80 2.36
N ASP A 171 -35.09 -22.32 2.91
CA ASP A 171 -33.83 -23.11 3.05
C ASP A 171 -33.33 -23.33 4.50
N GLU A 172 -33.73 -22.54 5.51
CA GLU A 172 -33.17 -22.61 6.89
C GLU A 172 -34.24 -22.74 8.01
N GLU A 173 -35.12 -23.76 7.96
CA GLU A 173 -36.00 -24.11 9.10
C GLU A 173 -35.27 -24.87 10.24
N ASP A 174 -34.13 -25.54 9.98
CA ASP A 174 -33.47 -26.50 10.89
C ASP A 174 -32.01 -26.10 11.34
N GLU A 175 -31.84 -24.98 12.06
CA GLU A 175 -30.68 -24.77 12.97
C GLU A 175 -31.11 -23.96 14.21
N GLU A 176 -31.58 -24.63 15.28
CA GLU A 176 -31.95 -23.99 16.56
C GLU A 176 -30.71 -23.55 17.39
N ASP A 177 -30.85 -22.41 18.08
CA ASP A 177 -29.78 -21.54 18.64
C ASP A 177 -28.84 -22.14 19.75
N ASP A 178 -28.98 -23.42 20.12
CA ASP A 178 -28.45 -23.97 21.39
C ASP A 178 -26.90 -24.08 21.51
N GLU A 179 -26.13 -23.91 20.42
CA GLU A 179 -24.66 -23.84 20.45
C GLU A 179 -24.06 -22.46 20.05
N ALA A 180 -24.82 -21.37 20.14
CA ALA A 180 -24.29 -20.02 19.86
C ALA A 180 -23.14 -19.61 20.80
N SER A 181 -23.05 -20.19 22.00
CA SER A 181 -22.16 -19.78 23.10
C SER A 181 -20.64 -19.83 22.84
N SER A 182 -20.16 -20.45 21.75
CA SER A 182 -18.71 -20.71 21.54
C SER A 182 -18.07 -19.96 20.36
N ASP A 183 -18.83 -19.19 19.57
CA ASP A 183 -18.27 -18.45 18.43
C ASP A 183 -17.63 -17.12 18.89
N PRO A 184 -16.36 -16.84 18.55
CA PRO A 184 -15.75 -15.54 18.84
C PRO A 184 -16.53 -14.33 18.32
N PHE A 185 -17.31 -14.48 17.24
CA PHE A 185 -18.15 -13.40 16.70
C PHE A 185 -19.28 -13.01 17.67
N GLU A 186 -19.89 -13.99 18.34
CA GLU A 186 -21.02 -13.76 19.25
C GLU A 186 -20.58 -13.00 20.50
N TYR A 187 -19.49 -13.44 21.12
CA TYR A 187 -18.91 -12.77 22.28
C TYR A 187 -18.38 -11.36 21.95
N HIS A 188 -17.77 -11.17 20.77
CA HIS A 188 -17.01 -9.94 20.48
C HIS A 188 -17.86 -8.82 19.87
N PHE A 189 -18.72 -9.12 18.88
CA PHE A 189 -19.51 -8.10 18.17
C PHE A 189 -21.01 -8.14 18.46
N ALA A 190 -21.58 -9.33 18.70
CA ALA A 190 -23.02 -9.49 18.87
C ALA A 190 -23.49 -9.04 20.26
N ASN A 191 -23.03 -9.74 21.29
CA ASN A 191 -23.41 -9.54 22.69
C ASN A 191 -22.17 -9.31 23.57
N PRO A 192 -21.33 -8.29 23.28
CA PRO A 192 -20.28 -7.89 24.21
C PRO A 192 -20.94 -7.40 25.51
N GLN A 193 -20.47 -7.92 26.65
CA GLN A 193 -21.07 -7.56 27.95
C GLN A 193 -20.86 -6.06 28.23
N GLU A 194 -21.94 -5.28 28.18
CA GLU A 194 -21.90 -3.81 28.29
C GLU A 194 -21.18 -3.36 29.58
N SER A 195 -21.41 -4.04 30.70
CA SER A 195 -20.71 -3.78 31.97
C SER A 195 -19.19 -3.96 31.90
N ILE A 196 -18.66 -4.77 30.98
CA ILE A 196 -17.21 -4.91 30.76
C ILE A 196 -16.68 -3.76 29.90
N LEU A 197 -17.43 -3.33 28.88
CA LEU A 197 -17.07 -2.16 28.08
C LEU A 197 -17.05 -0.88 28.94
N GLU A 198 -18.06 -0.67 29.78
CA GLU A 198 -18.11 0.45 30.72
C GLU A 198 -16.95 0.41 31.73
N ASN A 199 -16.66 -0.75 32.32
CA ASN A 199 -15.52 -0.90 33.23
C ASN A 199 -14.18 -0.66 32.52
N PHE A 200 -14.04 -1.07 31.26
CA PHE A 200 -12.86 -0.80 30.46
C PHE A 200 -12.71 0.69 30.15
N GLU A 201 -13.77 1.35 29.70
CA GLU A 201 -13.78 2.79 29.43
C GLU A 201 -13.50 3.62 30.70
N GLN A 202 -14.03 3.19 31.86
CA GLN A 202 -13.70 3.77 33.15
C GLN A 202 -12.23 3.54 33.57
N GLN A 203 -11.57 2.47 33.13
CA GLN A 203 -10.13 2.27 33.37
C GLN A 203 -9.28 3.09 32.39
N VAL A 204 -9.65 3.13 31.10
CA VAL A 204 -9.00 3.93 30.04
C VAL A 204 -9.01 5.43 30.38
N SER A 205 -10.11 5.93 30.94
CA SER A 205 -10.26 7.35 31.32
C SER A 205 -9.57 7.72 32.64
N LYS A 206 -9.36 6.77 33.56
CA LYS A 206 -8.68 7.01 34.84
C LYS A 206 -7.16 6.83 34.74
N ASP A 207 -6.70 5.78 34.05
CA ASP A 207 -5.27 5.47 33.89
C ASP A 207 -4.77 5.80 32.47
N SER A 208 -4.18 6.99 32.33
CA SER A 208 -3.46 7.41 31.11
C SER A 208 -2.27 6.52 30.73
N THR A 209 -1.92 5.54 31.57
CA THR A 209 -0.82 4.58 31.36
C THR A 209 -1.23 3.12 31.58
N LEU A 210 -2.43 2.71 31.14
CA LEU A 210 -2.88 1.30 31.14
C LEU A 210 -1.77 0.30 30.75
N LYS A 211 -1.38 -0.57 31.69
CA LYS A 211 -0.31 -1.55 31.51
C LYS A 211 -0.88 -2.87 30.99
N TRP A 212 -0.97 -2.97 29.67
CA TRP A 212 -1.40 -4.19 28.96
C TRP A 212 -0.52 -5.39 29.33
N GLN A 213 -1.11 -6.49 29.78
CA GLN A 213 -0.37 -7.67 30.19
C GLN A 213 0.29 -8.30 28.96
N SER A 214 1.63 -8.30 28.94
CA SER A 214 2.40 -8.62 27.74
C SER A 214 3.11 -9.98 27.88
N THR A 215 2.50 -11.02 27.31
CA THR A 215 3.08 -12.36 27.20
C THR A 215 4.01 -12.44 25.99
N LYS A 216 4.99 -13.36 26.05
CA LYS A 216 5.90 -13.66 24.93
C LYS A 216 5.97 -15.16 24.72
N THR A 217 5.64 -15.62 23.52
CA THR A 217 5.85 -17.02 23.10
C THR A 217 6.78 -17.06 21.90
N SER A 218 7.71 -18.02 21.89
CA SER A 218 8.43 -18.38 20.67
C SER A 218 7.61 -19.41 19.91
N THR A 219 7.62 -19.37 18.58
CA THR A 219 7.12 -20.50 17.80
C THR A 219 8.04 -21.71 17.97
N SER A 220 7.52 -22.91 17.68
CA SER A 220 8.26 -24.19 17.63
C SER A 220 9.58 -24.04 16.87
N ASP A 221 9.48 -23.42 15.70
CA ASP A 221 10.54 -23.31 14.70
C ASP A 221 11.51 -22.15 15.02
N LYS A 222 11.21 -21.37 16.07
CA LYS A 222 11.94 -20.18 16.57
C LYS A 222 12.12 -19.04 15.57
N GLN A 223 11.61 -19.17 14.35
CA GLN A 223 11.57 -18.13 13.32
C GLN A 223 10.79 -16.88 13.78
N TYR A 224 9.81 -17.05 14.68
CA TYR A 224 8.96 -15.96 15.17
C TYR A 224 8.89 -15.92 16.70
N MET A 225 8.82 -14.70 17.22
CA MET A 225 8.41 -14.39 18.60
C MET A 225 7.07 -13.65 18.56
N ALA A 226 6.01 -14.26 19.08
CA ALA A 226 4.71 -13.61 19.24
C ALA A 226 4.66 -12.88 20.59
N ILE A 227 4.33 -11.59 20.56
CA ILE A 227 4.12 -10.76 21.74
C ILE A 227 2.63 -10.49 21.85
N GLY A 228 1.96 -11.23 22.74
CA GLY A 228 0.53 -11.09 23.01
C GLY A 228 0.30 -10.09 24.13
N GLN A 229 -0.49 -9.05 23.87
CA GLN A 229 -0.89 -8.03 24.83
C GLN A 229 -2.40 -8.17 25.09
N SER A 230 -2.81 -8.58 26.28
CA SER A 230 -4.22 -8.65 26.66
C SER A 230 -4.66 -7.43 27.49
N ALA A 231 -5.98 -7.18 27.45
CA ALA A 231 -6.62 -6.11 28.20
C ALA A 231 -6.62 -6.42 29.70
N PRO A 232 -6.38 -5.44 30.60
CA PRO A 232 -6.22 -5.66 32.04
C PRO A 232 -7.48 -6.16 32.82
N ILE A 233 -8.59 -6.49 32.14
CA ILE A 233 -9.86 -6.96 32.74
C ILE A 233 -10.05 -8.49 32.60
N GLU A 234 -9.05 -9.21 32.08
CA GLU A 234 -9.14 -10.62 31.66
C GLU A 234 -9.51 -11.64 32.78
N GLU A 235 -9.45 -11.27 34.07
CA GLU A 235 -9.84 -12.16 35.19
C GLU A 235 -11.33 -12.56 35.19
N GLN A 236 -12.23 -11.72 34.65
CA GLN A 236 -13.66 -12.04 34.57
C GLN A 236 -14.06 -12.75 33.27
N LEU A 237 -13.23 -12.66 32.22
CA LEU A 237 -13.49 -13.23 30.90
C LEU A 237 -12.84 -14.61 30.68
N SER A 238 -11.83 -14.96 31.47
CA SER A 238 -11.01 -16.15 31.20
C SER A 238 -11.17 -17.27 32.25
N LYS A 239 -12.16 -18.15 32.04
CA LYS A 239 -12.10 -19.54 32.56
C LYS A 239 -11.04 -20.35 31.80
N GLY A 240 -9.78 -19.92 31.93
CA GLY A 240 -8.63 -20.47 31.22
C GLY A 240 -7.73 -19.35 30.69
N LYS A 241 -6.57 -19.16 31.35
CA LYS A 241 -5.51 -18.24 30.92
C LYS A 241 -5.16 -18.52 29.45
N GLN A 242 -5.54 -17.63 28.54
CA GLN A 242 -5.31 -17.84 27.11
C GLN A 242 -3.86 -17.50 26.75
N ASN A 243 -2.97 -18.43 27.06
CA ASN A 243 -1.69 -18.55 26.34
C ASN A 243 -1.96 -18.49 24.84
N ILE A 244 -1.09 -17.81 24.09
CA ILE A 244 -1.13 -17.79 22.62
C ILE A 244 -1.04 -19.25 22.14
N ARG A 245 -2.15 -19.80 21.64
CA ARG A 245 -2.15 -21.08 20.94
C ARG A 245 -1.70 -20.82 19.51
N LEU A 246 -0.73 -21.59 19.07
CA LEU A 246 -0.21 -21.56 17.69
C LEU A 246 -0.72 -22.75 16.87
N ASP A 247 -1.45 -23.65 17.53
CA ASP A 247 -2.07 -24.86 17.03
C ASP A 247 -3.59 -24.60 16.92
N GLY A 248 -3.99 -23.84 15.90
CA GLY A 248 -5.39 -23.56 15.61
C GLY A 248 -5.98 -24.60 14.64
N ASN A 249 -7.15 -25.15 14.97
CA ASN A 249 -7.95 -26.01 14.09
C ASN A 249 -9.09 -25.18 13.48
N LEU A 250 -9.41 -25.39 12.19
CA LEU A 250 -10.47 -24.64 11.50
C LEU A 250 -11.87 -24.86 12.09
N GLU A 251 -12.15 -26.07 12.59
CA GLU A 251 -13.44 -26.47 13.18
C GLU A 251 -13.90 -25.55 14.33
N GLN A 252 -12.97 -24.94 15.07
CA GLN A 252 -13.27 -24.12 16.25
C GLN A 252 -13.92 -22.75 15.92
N PHE A 253 -13.96 -22.34 14.65
CA PHE A 253 -14.31 -20.97 14.26
C PHE A 253 -15.65 -20.84 13.52
N LYS A 254 -16.45 -21.93 13.46
CA LYS A 254 -17.77 -22.01 12.82
C LYS A 254 -17.80 -21.23 11.49
N ILE A 255 -16.95 -21.65 10.55
CA ILE A 255 -16.83 -21.03 9.23
C ILE A 255 -18.02 -21.50 8.37
N LYS A 256 -18.80 -20.57 7.81
CA LYS A 256 -20.06 -20.90 7.10
C LYS A 256 -19.81 -21.81 5.88
N SER A 257 -20.51 -22.95 5.83
CA SER A 257 -20.35 -24.04 4.86
C SER A 257 -20.54 -23.66 3.38
N ARG A 258 -21.09 -22.48 3.09
CA ARG A 258 -21.22 -21.94 1.72
C ARG A 258 -19.93 -21.33 1.16
N MET A 259 -18.91 -21.08 1.99
CA MET A 259 -17.60 -20.62 1.53
C MET A 259 -16.75 -21.79 1.01
N ASN A 260 -16.06 -21.55 -0.09
CA ASN A 260 -15.11 -22.46 -0.70
C ASN A 260 -13.70 -22.15 -0.18
N ILE A 261 -13.35 -22.70 0.99
CA ILE A 261 -12.08 -22.40 1.68
C ILE A 261 -10.91 -23.11 0.95
N PRO A 262 -9.87 -22.41 0.46
CA PRO A 262 -8.76 -23.03 -0.26
C PRO A 262 -7.70 -23.68 0.66
N PHE A 263 -8.00 -23.83 1.96
CA PHE A 263 -7.10 -24.43 2.95
C PHE A 263 -7.88 -25.25 3.99
N ASP A 264 -7.55 -26.55 4.08
CA ASP A 264 -7.95 -27.44 5.17
C ASP A 264 -6.83 -27.54 6.23
N ASP A 265 -7.11 -28.15 7.39
CA ASP A 265 -6.10 -28.41 8.45
C ASP A 265 -4.90 -29.24 7.94
N ALA A 266 -5.09 -30.00 6.85
CA ALA A 266 -4.06 -30.75 6.13
C ALA A 266 -3.20 -29.92 5.15
N ASN A 267 -3.75 -28.83 4.58
CA ASN A 267 -3.14 -28.02 3.52
C ASN A 267 -2.65 -26.65 4.00
N ILE A 268 -3.08 -26.21 5.19
CA ILE A 268 -2.76 -24.89 5.74
C ILE A 268 -1.27 -24.75 6.15
N THR A 269 -0.65 -23.68 5.66
CA THR A 269 0.78 -23.33 5.79
C THR A 269 1.15 -23.00 7.24
N ASN A 270 2.39 -23.27 7.68
CA ASN A 270 2.89 -22.86 9.01
C ASN A 270 2.57 -21.38 9.31
N SER A 271 2.89 -20.46 8.39
CA SER A 271 2.61 -19.02 8.55
C SER A 271 1.13 -18.69 8.74
N GLN A 272 0.21 -19.47 8.14
CA GLN A 272 -1.24 -19.33 8.36
C GLN A 272 -1.65 -19.89 9.74
N LYS A 273 -1.17 -21.09 10.12
CA LYS A 273 -1.44 -21.71 11.44
C LYS A 273 -1.10 -20.77 12.60
N LEU A 274 0.06 -20.10 12.52
CA LEU A 274 0.54 -19.15 13.53
C LEU A 274 -0.41 -17.97 13.78
N ILE A 275 -1.13 -17.49 12.75
CA ILE A 275 -1.98 -16.29 12.84
C ILE A 275 -3.48 -16.60 12.89
N LEU A 276 -3.92 -17.76 12.38
CA LEU A 276 -5.33 -18.17 12.33
C LEU A 276 -6.04 -18.00 13.67
N ASP A 277 -5.43 -18.53 14.74
CA ASP A 277 -5.98 -18.49 16.11
C ASP A 277 -6.10 -17.06 16.67
N SER A 278 -5.34 -16.10 16.14
CA SER A 278 -5.42 -14.68 16.48
C SER A 278 -6.42 -13.92 15.59
N VAL A 279 -6.45 -14.23 14.29
CA VAL A 279 -7.34 -13.61 13.29
C VAL A 279 -8.80 -13.93 13.59
N PHE A 280 -9.17 -15.20 13.71
CA PHE A 280 -10.56 -15.60 13.93
C PHE A 280 -11.07 -15.35 15.37
N LYS A 281 -10.18 -15.08 16.33
CA LYS A 281 -10.53 -14.57 17.68
C LYS A 281 -10.59 -13.03 17.73
N TYR A 282 -10.67 -12.40 16.56
CA TYR A 282 -10.75 -10.95 16.37
C TYR A 282 -9.69 -10.13 17.12
N LYS A 283 -8.50 -10.71 17.34
CA LYS A 283 -7.36 -10.01 17.95
C LYS A 283 -6.67 -9.15 16.90
N ASP A 284 -6.12 -8.02 17.31
CA ASP A 284 -5.27 -7.21 16.44
C ASP A 284 -3.97 -7.97 16.10
N VAL A 285 -3.52 -7.95 14.84
CA VAL A 285 -2.31 -8.68 14.40
C VAL A 285 -1.36 -7.79 13.61
N VAL A 286 -0.09 -7.72 14.02
CA VAL A 286 1.02 -7.33 13.12
C VAL A 286 1.81 -8.59 12.78
N PHE A 287 1.83 -9.00 11.51
CA PHE A 287 2.59 -10.17 11.05
C PHE A 287 3.56 -9.83 9.91
N PRO A 288 4.89 -9.91 10.13
CA PRO A 288 5.88 -9.76 9.08
C PRO A 288 6.13 -11.08 8.33
N TYR A 289 6.07 -11.08 7.01
CA TYR A 289 6.36 -12.27 6.18
C TYR A 289 7.81 -12.77 6.32
N GLN A 290 8.08 -14.03 5.97
CA GLN A 290 9.45 -14.50 5.75
C GLN A 290 9.85 -14.31 4.28
N HIS A 291 8.91 -14.53 3.35
CA HIS A 291 9.12 -14.42 1.92
C HIS A 291 7.90 -13.83 1.21
N TYR A 292 8.09 -13.13 0.07
CA TYR A 292 6.99 -12.54 -0.72
C TYR A 292 5.98 -13.55 -1.29
N LYS A 293 6.22 -14.86 -1.11
CA LYS A 293 5.32 -15.94 -1.53
C LYS A 293 4.25 -16.24 -0.48
N ASP A 294 4.56 -15.99 0.79
CA ASP A 294 3.67 -16.22 1.93
C ASP A 294 2.41 -15.32 1.83
N GLU A 295 2.54 -14.20 1.13
CA GLU A 295 1.48 -13.22 0.85
C GLU A 295 0.23 -13.84 0.24
N SER A 296 0.38 -14.79 -0.70
CA SER A 296 -0.79 -15.45 -1.31
C SER A 296 -1.60 -16.19 -0.25
N SER A 297 -0.94 -17.03 0.55
CA SER A 297 -1.55 -17.82 1.61
C SER A 297 -2.16 -16.96 2.72
N ILE A 298 -1.55 -15.81 3.01
CA ILE A 298 -2.06 -14.87 4.03
C ILE A 298 -3.27 -14.09 3.50
N ARG A 299 -3.29 -13.74 2.20
CA ARG A 299 -4.49 -13.20 1.52
C ARG A 299 -5.65 -14.18 1.56
N ASP A 300 -5.42 -15.47 1.34
CA ASP A 300 -6.48 -16.49 1.45
C ASP A 300 -7.11 -16.49 2.85
N LEU A 301 -6.27 -16.44 3.90
CA LEU A 301 -6.73 -16.47 5.28
C LEU A 301 -7.54 -15.22 5.66
N TYR A 302 -7.04 -14.01 5.36
CA TYR A 302 -7.77 -12.79 5.73
C TYR A 302 -8.99 -12.54 4.83
N ALA A 303 -8.98 -12.99 3.58
CA ALA A 303 -10.16 -12.95 2.71
C ALA A 303 -11.27 -13.89 3.22
N ALA A 304 -10.92 -15.12 3.63
CA ALA A 304 -11.86 -16.03 4.26
C ALA A 304 -12.41 -15.48 5.58
N HIS A 305 -11.57 -14.86 6.41
CA HIS A 305 -12.03 -14.18 7.63
C HIS A 305 -13.00 -13.02 7.33
N ALA A 306 -12.69 -12.17 6.34
CA ALA A 306 -13.54 -11.05 5.93
C ALA A 306 -14.92 -11.52 5.39
N VAL A 307 -14.93 -12.52 4.51
CA VAL A 307 -16.17 -13.09 3.95
C VAL A 307 -16.98 -13.79 5.05
N ASN A 308 -16.34 -14.54 5.95
CA ASN A 308 -17.00 -15.18 7.10
C ASN A 308 -17.67 -14.15 8.03
N HIS A 309 -16.97 -13.07 8.36
CA HIS A 309 -17.48 -11.98 9.20
C HIS A 309 -18.69 -11.28 8.56
N ILE A 310 -18.65 -11.03 7.24
CA ILE A 310 -19.79 -10.46 6.49
C ILE A 310 -20.96 -11.44 6.45
N TYR A 311 -20.71 -12.73 6.19
CA TYR A 311 -21.76 -13.74 6.17
C TYR A 311 -22.43 -13.91 7.54
N LYS A 312 -21.68 -14.01 8.64
CA LYS A 312 -22.27 -14.04 10.00
C LYS A 312 -23.08 -12.77 10.31
N THR A 313 -22.64 -11.61 9.84
CA THR A 313 -23.36 -10.33 10.03
C THR A 313 -24.64 -10.27 9.19
N ARG A 314 -24.57 -10.62 7.90
CA ARG A 314 -25.70 -10.58 6.95
C ARG A 314 -26.76 -11.61 7.31
N ASP A 315 -26.36 -12.84 7.64
CA ASP A 315 -27.28 -13.91 8.04
C ASP A 315 -28.09 -13.50 9.28
N ARG A 316 -27.47 -12.85 10.28
CA ARG A 316 -28.20 -12.31 11.43
C ARG A 316 -29.17 -11.21 11.02
N ILE A 317 -28.74 -10.23 10.25
CA ILE A 317 -29.61 -9.10 9.84
C ILE A 317 -30.85 -9.63 9.10
N LEU A 318 -30.68 -10.63 8.23
CA LEU A 318 -31.80 -11.24 7.52
C LEU A 318 -32.71 -12.07 8.44
N LYS A 319 -32.16 -12.93 9.33
CA LYS A 319 -32.96 -13.66 10.33
C LYS A 319 -33.72 -12.72 11.28
N ASN A 320 -33.15 -11.55 11.59
CA ASN A 320 -33.80 -10.51 12.39
C ASN A 320 -34.85 -9.72 11.61
N ASN A 321 -34.63 -9.46 10.31
CA ASN A 321 -35.69 -8.89 9.46
C ASN A 321 -36.90 -9.82 9.38
N LEU A 322 -36.68 -11.15 9.26
CA LEU A 322 -37.75 -12.16 9.30
C LEU A 322 -38.46 -12.23 10.65
N LYS A 323 -37.73 -12.08 11.78
CA LYS A 323 -38.34 -11.93 13.11
C LYS A 323 -39.18 -10.65 13.22
N LEU A 324 -38.82 -9.56 12.54
CA LEU A 324 -39.59 -8.31 12.50
C LEU A 324 -40.79 -8.35 11.55
N SER A 325 -40.72 -9.05 10.41
CA SER A 325 -41.88 -9.22 9.51
C SER A 325 -42.93 -10.12 10.16
N THR A 326 -42.53 -11.28 10.69
CA THR A 326 -43.43 -12.19 11.42
C THR A 326 -44.03 -11.55 12.67
N TYR A 327 -43.28 -10.70 13.41
CA TYR A 327 -43.82 -9.89 14.50
C TYR A 327 -44.88 -8.88 14.00
N LYS A 328 -44.62 -8.15 12.91
CA LYS A 328 -45.59 -7.21 12.32
C LYS A 328 -46.87 -7.92 11.85
N GLU A 329 -46.75 -9.07 11.18
CA GLU A 329 -47.89 -9.91 10.82
C GLU A 329 -48.67 -10.41 12.04
N ALA A 330 -47.99 -10.79 13.12
CA ALA A 330 -48.63 -11.20 14.37
C ALA A 330 -49.36 -10.04 15.06
N LEU A 331 -48.83 -8.81 14.97
CA LEU A 331 -49.42 -7.59 15.51
C LEU A 331 -50.64 -7.16 14.67
N GLU A 332 -50.56 -7.21 13.33
CA GLU A 332 -51.73 -7.00 12.44
C GLU A 332 -52.84 -8.04 12.68
N GLN A 333 -52.46 -9.29 13.01
CA GLN A 333 -53.39 -10.35 13.41
C GLN A 333 -53.87 -10.25 14.87
N GLY A 334 -53.44 -9.23 15.64
CA GLY A 334 -53.84 -9.01 17.03
C GLY A 334 -53.37 -10.10 18.01
N LYS A 335 -52.30 -10.82 17.69
CA LYS A 335 -51.72 -11.91 18.50
C LYS A 335 -50.54 -11.46 19.37
N ALA A 336 -49.87 -10.37 19.01
CA ALA A 336 -48.75 -9.77 19.73
C ALA A 336 -49.11 -8.35 20.18
N SER A 337 -48.55 -7.92 21.31
CA SER A 337 -48.71 -6.56 21.85
C SER A 337 -47.51 -5.69 21.45
N VAL A 338 -47.68 -4.37 21.48
CA VAL A 338 -46.58 -3.41 21.27
C VAL A 338 -45.48 -3.55 22.34
N GLU A 339 -45.82 -4.07 23.52
CA GLU A 339 -44.86 -4.37 24.60
C GLU A 339 -43.98 -5.62 24.31
N ASP A 340 -44.33 -6.41 23.29
CA ASP A 340 -43.60 -7.63 22.87
C ASP A 340 -42.58 -7.36 21.73
N GLU A 341 -42.29 -6.10 21.38
CA GLU A 341 -41.40 -5.75 20.25
C GLU A 341 -39.94 -6.16 20.53
N PRO A 342 -39.28 -6.95 19.65
CA PRO A 342 -37.94 -7.47 19.94
C PRO A 342 -36.84 -6.40 19.73
N GLU A 343 -36.04 -6.13 20.76
CA GLU A 343 -34.87 -5.24 20.70
C GLU A 343 -33.70 -5.82 19.86
N LEU A 344 -33.85 -5.85 18.54
CA LEU A 344 -32.86 -6.42 17.61
C LEU A 344 -31.75 -5.41 17.27
N ARG A 345 -30.83 -5.18 18.23
CA ARG A 345 -29.66 -4.30 18.09
C ARG A 345 -28.56 -4.90 17.21
N ASP A 346 -28.83 -5.14 15.93
CA ASP A 346 -27.94 -5.89 15.02
C ASP A 346 -27.20 -5.05 13.96
N GLN A 347 -27.63 -3.82 13.70
CA GLN A 347 -27.09 -2.93 12.67
C GLN A 347 -26.00 -1.97 13.18
N SER A 348 -25.53 -1.09 12.30
CA SER A 348 -24.61 0.01 12.59
C SER A 348 -24.90 1.16 11.63
N PHE A 349 -24.33 2.35 11.89
CA PHE A 349 -24.60 3.57 11.10
C PHE A 349 -24.52 3.42 9.56
N ASN A 350 -23.62 2.56 9.04
CA ASN A 350 -23.49 2.27 7.61
C ASN A 350 -23.18 0.78 7.36
N ARG A 351 -23.39 0.33 6.12
CA ARG A 351 -23.20 -1.07 5.69
C ARG A 351 -21.74 -1.56 5.66
N PRO A 352 -20.71 -0.77 5.28
CA PRO A 352 -19.34 -1.27 5.17
C PRO A 352 -18.80 -1.82 6.49
N LYS A 353 -18.39 -3.09 6.47
CA LYS A 353 -17.82 -3.79 7.63
C LYS A 353 -16.32 -4.00 7.51
N VAL A 354 -15.81 -4.15 6.29
CA VAL A 354 -14.40 -4.45 6.04
C VAL A 354 -13.77 -3.39 5.16
N LEU A 355 -12.66 -2.81 5.60
CA LEU A 355 -11.80 -1.93 4.80
C LEU A 355 -10.45 -2.61 4.59
N ILE A 356 -10.04 -2.80 3.33
CA ILE A 356 -8.76 -3.41 2.95
C ILE A 356 -7.93 -2.38 2.18
N LEU A 357 -6.84 -1.91 2.79
CA LEU A 357 -5.87 -1.00 2.17
C LEU A 357 -4.78 -1.79 1.44
N LEU A 358 -4.58 -1.44 0.17
CA LEU A 358 -3.75 -2.16 -0.79
C LEU A 358 -2.88 -1.16 -1.60
N PRO A 359 -1.63 -1.50 -1.97
CA PRO A 359 -0.73 -0.56 -2.63
C PRO A 359 -1.02 -0.34 -4.12
N THR A 360 -1.40 -1.39 -4.86
CA THR A 360 -1.51 -1.35 -6.33
C THR A 360 -2.81 -1.98 -6.81
N ARG A 361 -3.23 -1.62 -8.03
CA ARG A 361 -4.37 -2.27 -8.68
C ARG A 361 -4.16 -3.77 -8.86
N GLN A 362 -2.94 -4.25 -9.10
CA GLN A 362 -2.64 -5.69 -9.11
C GLN A 362 -2.88 -6.36 -7.75
N ALA A 363 -2.50 -5.72 -6.64
CA ALA A 363 -2.78 -6.24 -5.30
C ALA A 363 -4.30 -6.30 -5.04
N CYS A 364 -5.04 -5.27 -5.47
CA CYS A 364 -6.50 -5.26 -5.44
C CYS A 364 -7.12 -6.35 -6.34
N PHE A 365 -6.58 -6.59 -7.53
CA PHE A 365 -6.99 -7.67 -8.41
C PHE A 365 -6.84 -9.05 -7.73
N ALA A 366 -5.66 -9.34 -7.20
CA ALA A 366 -5.35 -10.62 -6.55
C ALA A 366 -6.19 -10.87 -5.27
N VAL A 367 -6.58 -9.83 -4.55
CA VAL A 367 -7.48 -9.93 -3.39
C VAL A 367 -8.94 -10.07 -3.83
N GLY A 368 -9.39 -9.31 -4.83
CA GLY A 368 -10.73 -9.43 -5.38
C GLY A 368 -11.00 -10.81 -6.00
N GLU A 369 -10.01 -11.39 -6.70
CA GLU A 369 -10.11 -12.73 -7.26
C GLU A 369 -10.21 -13.81 -6.16
N LYS A 370 -9.38 -13.75 -5.12
CA LYS A 370 -9.51 -14.63 -3.93
C LYS A 370 -10.86 -14.48 -3.22
N ILE A 371 -11.37 -13.26 -3.09
CA ILE A 371 -12.71 -13.03 -2.48
C ILE A 371 -13.82 -13.67 -3.33
N ILE A 372 -13.74 -13.59 -4.68
CA ILE A 372 -14.67 -14.31 -5.56
C ILE A 372 -14.57 -15.83 -5.30
N GLU A 373 -13.36 -16.39 -5.34
CA GLU A 373 -13.13 -17.84 -5.19
C GLU A 373 -13.62 -18.37 -3.84
N ILE A 374 -13.38 -17.64 -2.76
CA ILE A 374 -13.75 -18.02 -1.39
C ILE A 374 -15.24 -17.84 -1.12
N SER A 375 -15.90 -16.86 -1.75
CA SER A 375 -17.32 -16.59 -1.54
C SER A 375 -18.24 -17.76 -1.93
N GLY A 376 -17.83 -18.62 -2.86
CA GLY A 376 -18.67 -19.69 -3.40
C GLY A 376 -19.84 -19.21 -4.27
N LEU A 377 -19.97 -17.91 -4.51
CA LEU A 377 -21.11 -17.31 -5.20
C LEU A 377 -21.08 -17.60 -6.71
N GLN A 378 -22.24 -18.00 -7.25
CA GLN A 378 -22.35 -18.47 -8.64
C GLN A 378 -22.27 -17.33 -9.68
N THR A 379 -22.64 -16.11 -9.28
CA THR A 379 -22.71 -14.96 -10.20
C THR A 379 -21.91 -13.78 -9.66
N VAL A 380 -21.24 -13.07 -10.57
CA VAL A 380 -20.39 -11.93 -10.24
C VAL A 380 -20.66 -10.80 -11.23
N GLU A 381 -21.35 -9.75 -10.76
CA GLU A 381 -21.66 -8.58 -11.56
C GLU A 381 -20.43 -7.69 -11.76
N ASN A 382 -20.42 -6.92 -12.84
CA ASN A 382 -19.33 -6.03 -13.24
C ASN A 382 -17.92 -6.68 -13.34
N LYS A 383 -17.79 -8.02 -13.24
CA LYS A 383 -16.49 -8.74 -13.33
C LYS A 383 -15.68 -8.36 -14.58
N LYS A 384 -16.33 -8.13 -15.72
CA LYS A 384 -15.68 -7.66 -16.96
C LYS A 384 -15.05 -6.26 -16.82
N ARG A 385 -15.72 -5.34 -16.10
CA ARG A 385 -15.21 -3.98 -15.80
C ARG A 385 -14.00 -4.07 -14.86
N PHE A 386 -14.12 -4.88 -13.81
CA PHE A 386 -13.05 -5.13 -12.83
C PHE A 386 -11.77 -5.64 -13.50
N TYR A 387 -11.85 -6.70 -14.31
CA TYR A 387 -10.67 -7.25 -14.99
C TYR A 387 -10.09 -6.22 -15.98
N ALA A 388 -10.90 -5.43 -16.68
CA ALA A 388 -10.41 -4.43 -17.63
C ALA A 388 -9.71 -3.21 -16.98
N GLN A 389 -9.99 -2.90 -15.70
CA GLN A 389 -9.42 -1.73 -15.01
C GLN A 389 -8.28 -2.08 -14.04
N TYR A 390 -8.28 -3.31 -13.50
CA TYR A 390 -7.36 -3.74 -12.43
C TYR A 390 -6.29 -4.76 -12.88
N TYR A 391 -6.58 -5.62 -13.85
CA TYR A 391 -5.59 -6.57 -14.38
C TYR A 391 -4.84 -5.95 -15.57
N SER A 392 -3.55 -6.27 -15.68
CA SER A 392 -2.75 -6.04 -16.89
C SER A 392 -1.71 -7.14 -17.04
N ASP A 393 -1.26 -7.41 -18.27
CA ASP A 393 -0.20 -8.38 -18.59
C ASP A 393 1.18 -7.70 -18.73
N ASP A 394 1.36 -6.53 -18.10
CA ASP A 394 2.60 -5.75 -18.06
C ASP A 394 3.71 -6.49 -17.31
N LYS A 395 4.53 -7.23 -18.05
CA LYS A 395 5.61 -8.06 -17.47
C LYS A 395 6.91 -7.29 -17.27
N VAL A 396 7.42 -7.35 -16.05
CA VAL A 396 8.72 -6.82 -15.65
C VAL A 396 9.87 -7.56 -16.37
N PRO A 397 10.89 -6.85 -16.91
CA PRO A 397 11.99 -7.48 -17.63
C PRO A 397 12.75 -8.59 -16.87
N GLU A 398 13.12 -9.66 -17.58
CA GLU A 398 13.68 -10.89 -16.99
C GLU A 398 14.98 -10.72 -16.19
N TYR A 399 15.77 -9.68 -16.45
CA TYR A 399 17.01 -9.42 -15.72
C TYR A 399 16.80 -8.87 -14.29
N LYS A 400 15.57 -8.46 -13.94
CA LYS A 400 15.22 -7.99 -12.60
C LYS A 400 15.18 -9.14 -11.58
N SER A 401 15.33 -8.79 -10.31
CA SER A 401 15.18 -9.72 -9.20
C SER A 401 13.72 -10.21 -9.07
N ASN A 402 13.54 -11.40 -8.49
CA ASN A 402 12.25 -12.08 -8.47
C ASN A 402 11.24 -11.46 -7.48
N ASP A 403 11.72 -10.78 -6.44
CA ASP A 403 10.90 -9.94 -5.55
C ASP A 403 10.32 -8.73 -6.30
N PHE A 404 11.15 -8.03 -7.07
CA PHE A 404 10.76 -6.85 -7.83
C PHE A 404 9.80 -7.20 -8.97
N LYS A 405 10.04 -8.33 -9.66
CA LYS A 405 9.07 -8.88 -10.62
C LYS A 405 7.72 -9.12 -9.98
N TYR A 406 7.68 -9.84 -8.86
CA TYR A 406 6.43 -10.19 -8.17
C TYR A 406 5.67 -8.95 -7.62
N LEU A 407 6.38 -7.91 -7.16
CA LEU A 407 5.75 -6.69 -6.64
C LEU A 407 5.22 -5.75 -7.75
N PHE A 408 5.88 -5.73 -8.92
CA PHE A 408 5.55 -4.84 -10.04
C PHE A 408 4.97 -5.58 -11.25
N ASP A 409 4.48 -6.81 -11.08
CA ASP A 409 3.80 -7.57 -12.14
C ASP A 409 2.43 -6.94 -12.43
N GLY A 410 2.08 -6.75 -13.71
CA GLY A 410 0.79 -6.20 -14.10
C GLY A 410 0.57 -4.75 -13.63
N ASN A 411 -0.64 -4.45 -13.12
CA ASN A 411 -1.07 -3.06 -12.95
C ASN A 411 -0.53 -2.41 -11.66
N SER A 412 0.60 -1.69 -11.79
CA SER A 412 1.26 -0.99 -10.68
C SER A 412 0.63 0.36 -10.29
N ASN A 413 -0.53 0.74 -10.83
CA ASN A 413 -1.20 2.01 -10.52
C ASN A 413 -1.68 2.04 -9.06
N ASP A 414 -1.43 3.13 -8.34
CA ASP A 414 -1.72 3.32 -6.91
C ASP A 414 -2.92 4.23 -6.63
N PHE A 415 -3.72 4.57 -7.65
CA PHE A 415 -4.95 5.36 -7.53
C PHE A 415 -6.19 4.52 -7.88
N PHE A 416 -6.90 4.08 -6.85
CA PHE A 416 -8.17 3.35 -6.95
C PHE A 416 -8.97 3.34 -5.63
N CYS A 417 -10.29 3.19 -5.73
CA CYS A 417 -11.18 2.77 -4.65
C CYS A 417 -12.31 1.92 -5.26
N LEU A 418 -12.79 0.89 -4.55
CA LEU A 418 -13.75 -0.08 -5.07
C LEU A 418 -14.65 -0.61 -3.95
N GLY A 419 -15.96 -0.37 -4.07
CA GLY A 419 -16.97 -1.03 -3.26
C GLY A 419 -17.30 -2.43 -3.80
N MET A 420 -17.54 -3.37 -2.88
CA MET A 420 -18.06 -4.71 -3.17
C MET A 420 -19.28 -4.98 -2.27
N LYS A 421 -20.42 -5.33 -2.88
CA LYS A 421 -21.67 -5.71 -2.21
C LYS A 421 -21.91 -7.22 -2.38
N PHE A 422 -22.41 -7.86 -1.34
CA PHE A 422 -22.81 -9.27 -1.33
C PHE A 422 -24.32 -9.41 -1.20
N THR A 423 -24.93 -10.19 -2.09
CA THR A 423 -26.29 -10.76 -1.92
C THR A 423 -26.16 -12.25 -1.56
N ARG A 424 -27.25 -13.01 -1.47
CA ARG A 424 -27.23 -14.46 -1.23
C ARG A 424 -26.58 -15.23 -2.37
N LYS A 425 -26.79 -14.79 -3.61
CA LYS A 425 -26.45 -15.51 -4.85
C LYS A 425 -25.44 -14.76 -5.75
N THR A 426 -25.24 -13.46 -5.53
CA THR A 426 -24.45 -12.57 -6.39
C THR A 426 -23.38 -11.79 -5.61
N LEU A 427 -22.24 -11.54 -6.25
CA LEU A 427 -21.23 -10.57 -5.80
C LEU A 427 -21.18 -9.40 -6.78
N LYS A 428 -21.35 -8.17 -6.29
CA LYS A 428 -21.45 -6.95 -7.10
C LYS A 428 -20.25 -6.03 -6.87
N PHE A 429 -19.44 -5.83 -7.91
CA PHE A 429 -18.37 -4.83 -7.92
C PHE A 429 -18.90 -3.46 -8.32
N TYR A 430 -18.26 -2.39 -7.82
CA TYR A 430 -18.58 -0.98 -8.08
C TYR A 430 -19.89 -0.47 -7.45
N SER A 431 -20.40 -1.15 -6.42
CA SER A 431 -21.49 -0.63 -5.58
C SER A 431 -21.07 0.66 -4.86
N ALA A 432 -22.01 1.60 -4.67
CA ALA A 432 -21.82 2.82 -3.86
C ALA A 432 -21.21 2.51 -2.48
N PHE A 433 -20.32 3.36 -1.97
CA PHE A 433 -19.59 3.05 -0.72
C PHE A 433 -20.53 2.82 0.47
N ASN A 434 -21.58 3.63 0.65
CA ASN A 434 -22.58 3.44 1.71
C ASN A 434 -23.31 2.09 1.66
N GLN A 435 -23.41 1.48 0.47
CA GLN A 435 -24.14 0.24 0.18
C GLN A 435 -23.20 -0.99 0.04
N SER A 436 -21.88 -0.79 0.15
CA SER A 436 -20.88 -1.86 0.05
C SER A 436 -20.69 -2.58 1.39
N ASP A 437 -20.26 -3.85 1.35
CA ASP A 437 -19.91 -4.64 2.54
C ASP A 437 -18.37 -4.68 2.76
N ILE A 438 -17.60 -4.74 1.66
CA ILE A 438 -16.13 -4.56 1.63
C ILE A 438 -15.79 -3.33 0.79
N ILE A 439 -14.83 -2.54 1.28
CA ILE A 439 -14.14 -1.50 0.49
C ILE A 439 -12.68 -1.94 0.26
N LEU A 440 -12.29 -2.12 -1.01
CA LEU A 440 -10.91 -2.32 -1.43
C LEU A 440 -10.34 -0.98 -1.92
N ALA A 441 -9.32 -0.44 -1.28
CA ALA A 441 -8.85 0.92 -1.59
C ALA A 441 -7.34 1.10 -1.55
N SER A 442 -6.84 1.98 -2.42
CA SER A 442 -5.55 2.62 -2.24
C SER A 442 -5.64 3.71 -1.15
N PRO A 443 -4.61 3.90 -0.32
CA PRO A 443 -4.61 5.02 0.63
C PRO A 443 -4.66 6.39 -0.05
N LEU A 444 -4.16 6.51 -1.29
CA LEU A 444 -4.24 7.75 -2.08
C LEU A 444 -5.67 8.02 -2.57
N GLY A 445 -6.32 7.03 -3.19
CA GLY A 445 -7.70 7.13 -3.66
C GLY A 445 -8.70 7.40 -2.53
N LEU A 446 -8.59 6.66 -1.42
CA LEU A 446 -9.47 6.87 -0.26
C LEU A 446 -9.25 8.25 0.39
N LYS A 447 -8.01 8.74 0.48
CA LYS A 447 -7.73 10.11 0.93
C LYS A 447 -8.39 11.15 0.02
N ALA A 448 -8.29 10.97 -1.31
CA ALA A 448 -8.91 11.89 -2.27
C ALA A 448 -10.45 11.95 -2.12
N ILE A 449 -11.11 10.83 -1.83
CA ILE A 449 -12.55 10.78 -1.55
C ILE A 449 -12.87 11.53 -0.24
N LEU A 450 -12.12 11.29 0.83
CA LEU A 450 -12.34 11.95 2.13
C LEU A 450 -12.03 13.46 2.12
N GLU A 451 -11.18 13.93 1.20
CA GLU A 451 -10.84 15.34 1.00
C GLU A 451 -11.80 16.06 0.02
N LYS A 452 -12.51 15.33 -0.86
CA LYS A 452 -13.60 15.87 -1.70
C LYS A 452 -14.78 16.32 -0.84
N LYS A 453 -14.72 17.57 -0.36
CA LYS A 453 -15.87 18.28 0.22
C LYS A 453 -16.85 18.70 -0.88
N GLU A 454 -17.68 17.77 -1.32
CA GLU A 454 -18.88 18.17 -2.07
C GLU A 454 -19.81 18.97 -1.15
N LYS A 455 -20.40 20.05 -1.69
CA LYS A 455 -21.05 21.07 -0.84
C LYS A 455 -22.33 20.57 -0.12
N ASN A 456 -22.88 19.44 -0.56
CA ASN A 456 -24.16 18.89 -0.08
C ASN A 456 -24.09 17.40 0.35
N LYS A 457 -22.97 16.69 0.15
CA LYS A 457 -22.75 15.31 0.62
C LYS A 457 -21.43 15.26 1.41
N ASN A 458 -21.46 14.92 2.71
CA ASN A 458 -20.25 14.65 3.50
C ASN A 458 -19.74 13.24 3.15
N ASN A 459 -18.82 13.15 2.20
CA ASN A 459 -18.29 11.87 1.67
C ASN A 459 -17.32 11.16 2.65
N LYS A 460 -17.70 11.04 3.93
CA LYS A 460 -16.92 10.48 5.04
C LYS A 460 -17.69 9.44 5.85
N ASP A 461 -19.01 9.52 5.84
CA ASP A 461 -19.87 8.78 6.74
C ASP A 461 -19.72 7.25 6.55
N PHE A 462 -19.40 6.77 5.33
CA PHE A 462 -19.19 5.34 5.03
C PHE A 462 -18.07 4.64 5.82
N LEU A 463 -17.13 5.38 6.44
CA LEU A 463 -16.08 4.80 7.30
C LEU A 463 -16.49 4.67 8.79
N SER A 464 -17.72 5.05 9.16
CA SER A 464 -18.23 4.96 10.53
C SER A 464 -18.21 3.54 11.10
N SER A 465 -18.52 2.55 10.27
CA SER A 465 -18.99 1.23 10.72
C SER A 465 -18.05 0.06 10.43
N ILE A 466 -16.80 0.36 10.07
CA ILE A 466 -15.75 -0.65 9.84
C ILE A 466 -15.47 -1.43 11.14
N GLU A 467 -15.69 -2.74 11.08
CA GLU A 467 -15.47 -3.73 12.16
C GLU A 467 -14.13 -4.47 11.97
N VAL A 468 -13.68 -4.68 10.73
CA VAL A 468 -12.37 -5.27 10.39
C VAL A 468 -11.59 -4.35 9.45
N PHE A 469 -10.38 -3.96 9.85
CA PHE A 469 -9.48 -3.12 9.08
C PHE A 469 -8.20 -3.88 8.73
N VAL A 470 -7.93 -4.05 7.42
CA VAL A 470 -6.78 -4.78 6.90
C VAL A 470 -5.84 -3.83 6.16
N VAL A 471 -4.54 -3.97 6.41
CA VAL A 471 -3.46 -3.31 5.65
C VAL A 471 -2.56 -4.39 5.10
N ASP A 472 -2.64 -4.63 3.79
CA ASP A 472 -1.80 -5.61 3.07
C ASP A 472 -0.58 -4.93 2.42
N GLN A 473 0.51 -5.68 2.27
CA GLN A 473 1.80 -5.21 1.75
C GLN A 473 2.23 -3.85 2.34
N ALA A 474 2.16 -3.69 3.66
CA ALA A 474 2.42 -2.42 4.34
C ALA A 474 3.81 -1.82 4.03
N ASN A 475 4.80 -2.65 3.70
CA ASN A 475 6.12 -2.23 3.22
C ASN A 475 6.04 -1.44 1.88
N SER A 476 5.17 -1.85 0.96
CA SER A 476 4.96 -1.18 -0.33
C SER A 476 4.27 0.17 -0.11
N LEU A 477 3.29 0.23 0.80
CA LEU A 477 2.61 1.46 1.22
C LEU A 477 3.57 2.49 1.86
N GLN A 478 4.61 2.02 2.56
CA GLN A 478 5.65 2.90 3.12
C GLN A 478 6.44 3.63 2.03
N TYR A 479 6.72 2.98 0.89
CA TYR A 479 7.38 3.60 -0.26
C TYR A 479 6.45 4.48 -1.14
N GLN A 480 5.16 4.56 -0.82
CA GLN A 480 4.20 5.48 -1.44
C GLN A 480 4.05 6.76 -0.62
N ASN A 481 3.22 6.74 0.43
CA ASN A 481 3.09 7.81 1.42
C ASN A 481 2.32 7.31 2.65
N TRP A 482 3.04 7.00 3.74
CA TRP A 482 2.40 6.56 5.00
C TRP A 482 1.54 7.65 5.67
N GLY A 483 1.72 8.92 5.30
CA GLY A 483 0.84 10.02 5.70
C GLY A 483 -0.62 9.81 5.27
N ASN A 484 -0.87 9.14 4.14
CA ASN A 484 -2.21 8.84 3.67
C ASN A 484 -2.91 7.78 4.54
N VAL A 485 -2.20 6.70 4.90
CA VAL A 485 -2.69 5.70 5.88
C VAL A 485 -2.95 6.37 7.24
N SER A 486 -2.03 7.25 7.66
CA SER A 486 -2.14 8.02 8.92
C SER A 486 -3.26 9.07 8.92
N TYR A 487 -3.77 9.46 7.75
CA TYR A 487 -4.94 10.32 7.58
C TYR A 487 -6.23 9.50 7.69
N ILE A 488 -6.32 8.38 6.98
CA ILE A 488 -7.49 7.48 6.99
C ILE A 488 -7.83 7.03 8.42
N LEU A 489 -6.82 6.67 9.22
CA LEU A 489 -6.99 6.28 10.63
C LEU A 489 -7.60 7.37 11.55
N LYS A 490 -7.63 8.64 11.13
CA LYS A 490 -8.28 9.73 11.88
C LYS A 490 -9.78 9.84 11.56
N HIS A 491 -10.21 9.25 10.44
CA HIS A 491 -11.58 9.25 9.93
C HIS A 491 -12.23 7.86 9.98
N LEU A 492 -11.54 6.87 10.54
CA LEU A 492 -12.02 5.50 10.70
C LEU A 492 -12.80 5.39 12.01
N ASN A 493 -14.07 4.97 11.94
CA ASN A 493 -15.05 4.98 13.04
C ASN A 493 -15.31 6.36 13.68
N THR A 494 -15.27 7.44 12.90
CA THR A 494 -15.94 8.68 13.33
C THR A 494 -17.45 8.50 13.27
N ILE A 495 -18.16 8.97 14.30
CA ILE A 495 -19.63 9.08 14.26
C ILE A 495 -19.99 10.00 13.08
N PRO A 496 -20.94 9.63 12.20
CA PRO A 496 -21.30 10.45 11.06
C PRO A 496 -22.07 11.70 11.50
N GLU A 497 -21.92 12.79 10.74
CA GLU A 497 -22.63 14.05 11.02
C GLU A 497 -24.04 14.05 10.41
N ASN A 498 -24.23 13.29 9.33
CA ASN A 498 -25.53 13.07 8.69
C ASN A 498 -25.88 11.58 8.77
N TYR A 499 -27.16 11.27 8.92
CA TYR A 499 -27.68 9.92 8.88
C TYR A 499 -28.50 9.75 7.60
N SER A 500 -28.49 8.55 7.01
CA SER A 500 -29.41 8.22 5.91
C SER A 500 -30.86 8.22 6.42
N GLU A 501 -31.81 8.66 5.59
CA GLU A 501 -33.23 8.79 5.99
C GLU A 501 -33.87 7.42 6.35
N ASP A 502 -33.32 6.31 5.84
CA ASP A 502 -33.69 4.93 6.17
C ASP A 502 -33.07 4.36 7.47
N LEU A 503 -32.25 5.12 8.22
CA LEU A 503 -31.50 4.56 9.36
C LEU A 503 -32.39 4.37 10.61
N ASP A 504 -32.67 3.11 10.93
CA ASP A 504 -33.37 2.72 12.15
C ASP A 504 -32.44 2.74 13.38
N PHE A 505 -32.52 3.82 14.16
CA PHE A 505 -31.75 4.00 15.40
C PHE A 505 -32.01 2.93 16.46
N SER A 506 -33.17 2.25 16.46
CA SER A 506 -33.47 1.21 17.45
C SER A 506 -32.60 -0.04 17.27
N ARG A 507 -32.18 -0.31 16.02
CA ARG A 507 -31.37 -1.48 15.64
C ARG A 507 -29.87 -1.22 15.68
N ILE A 508 -29.41 -0.01 15.93
CA ILE A 508 -27.97 0.29 16.01
C ILE A 508 -27.42 -0.32 17.31
N ARG A 509 -26.34 -1.12 17.20
CA ARG A 509 -25.62 -1.68 18.34
C ARG A 509 -25.21 -0.58 19.33
N MET A 510 -25.49 -0.77 20.62
CA MET A 510 -25.29 0.26 21.66
C MET A 510 -23.81 0.72 21.75
N TRP A 511 -22.85 -0.19 21.55
CA TRP A 511 -21.43 0.12 21.50
C TRP A 511 -21.02 0.99 20.29
N ALA A 512 -21.79 0.99 19.20
CA ALA A 512 -21.58 1.90 18.08
C ALA A 512 -22.02 3.33 18.44
N ILE A 513 -23.19 3.47 19.08
CA ILE A 513 -23.73 4.75 19.61
C ILE A 513 -22.75 5.35 20.63
N ASN A 514 -22.23 4.53 21.54
CA ASN A 514 -21.30 4.94 22.60
C ASN A 514 -19.86 5.24 22.11
N ASN A 515 -19.57 5.27 20.80
CA ASN A 515 -18.23 5.52 20.24
C ASN A 515 -17.18 4.44 20.64
N GLN A 516 -17.64 3.25 21.05
CA GLN A 516 -16.80 2.18 21.61
C GLN A 516 -16.16 1.28 20.54
N PHE A 517 -16.35 1.58 19.23
CA PHE A 517 -15.65 0.93 18.10
C PHE A 517 -14.14 0.73 18.33
N LYS A 518 -13.47 1.65 19.04
CA LYS A 518 -12.03 1.59 19.35
C LYS A 518 -11.64 0.38 20.23
N TYR A 519 -12.60 -0.23 20.91
CA TYR A 519 -12.46 -1.42 21.76
C TYR A 519 -12.89 -2.72 21.05
N LEU A 520 -13.52 -2.63 19.89
CA LEU A 520 -14.00 -3.80 19.12
C LEU A 520 -13.28 -3.96 17.77
N ARG A 521 -13.02 -2.89 17.02
CA ARG A 521 -12.49 -3.01 15.65
C ARG A 521 -11.16 -3.75 15.63
N GLN A 522 -11.10 -4.81 14.83
CA GLN A 522 -9.87 -5.58 14.60
C GLN A 522 -8.96 -4.87 13.59
N ASN A 523 -7.70 -4.66 13.96
CA ASN A 523 -6.65 -4.20 13.04
C ASN A 523 -5.75 -5.37 12.61
N LEU A 524 -5.70 -5.68 11.32
CA LEU A 524 -4.79 -6.66 10.70
C LEU A 524 -3.76 -5.95 9.82
N VAL A 525 -2.47 -6.18 10.07
CA VAL A 525 -1.35 -5.50 9.39
C VAL A 525 -0.32 -6.52 8.93
N PHE A 526 -0.15 -6.60 7.61
CA PHE A 526 0.70 -7.56 6.93
C PHE A 526 1.75 -6.86 6.05
N GLY A 527 2.96 -7.40 5.97
CA GLY A 527 4.05 -6.84 5.16
C GLY A 527 5.36 -7.61 5.33
N LYS A 528 6.36 -7.37 4.48
CA LYS A 528 7.65 -8.10 4.51
C LYS A 528 8.44 -7.95 5.82
N PHE A 529 8.29 -6.82 6.50
CA PHE A 529 9.03 -6.51 7.73
C PHE A 529 8.22 -5.59 8.65
N SER A 530 8.49 -5.65 9.95
CA SER A 530 7.86 -4.78 10.94
C SER A 530 8.60 -3.44 11.04
N THR A 531 7.86 -2.33 11.17
CA THR A 531 8.42 -0.97 11.35
C THR A 531 7.70 -0.21 12.48
N PRO A 532 8.25 0.90 13.01
CA PRO A 532 7.56 1.72 14.00
C PRO A 532 6.19 2.20 13.55
N GLU A 533 6.04 2.54 12.28
CA GLU A 533 4.81 3.05 11.66
C GLU A 533 3.71 1.97 11.65
N MET A 534 4.05 0.75 11.24
CA MET A 534 3.14 -0.42 11.29
C MET A 534 2.77 -0.76 12.74
N ASN A 535 3.73 -0.70 13.66
CA ASN A 535 3.50 -0.96 15.08
C ASN A 535 2.61 0.08 15.76
N ASN A 536 2.54 1.31 15.22
CA ASN A 536 1.66 2.38 15.68
C ASN A 536 0.19 2.17 15.26
N LEU A 537 -0.08 1.49 14.14
CA LEU A 537 -1.46 1.11 13.74
C LEU A 537 -2.19 0.32 14.84
N ILE A 538 -1.43 -0.51 15.57
CA ILE A 538 -1.91 -1.35 16.68
C ILE A 538 -1.44 -0.78 18.03
N GLY A 539 -0.91 0.45 18.04
CA GLY A 539 -0.58 1.21 19.23
C GLY A 539 -1.84 1.66 19.99
N ASN A 540 -1.70 1.89 21.29
CA ASN A 540 -2.81 2.23 22.20
C ASN A 540 -3.51 3.57 21.87
N LYS A 541 -2.97 4.35 20.92
CA LYS A 541 -3.58 5.57 20.36
C LYS A 541 -4.63 5.28 19.27
N HIS A 542 -4.52 4.15 18.56
CA HIS A 542 -5.30 3.86 17.35
C HIS A 542 -6.18 2.61 17.44
N SER A 543 -5.85 1.69 18.35
CA SER A 543 -6.71 0.57 18.76
C SER A 543 -6.54 0.30 20.26
N LEU A 544 -7.64 -0.08 20.91
CA LEU A 544 -7.70 -0.58 22.28
C LEU A 544 -8.54 -1.87 22.35
N ASN A 545 -8.50 -2.68 21.29
CA ASN A 545 -9.27 -3.92 21.11
C ASN A 545 -9.24 -4.85 22.34
N LEU A 546 -10.43 -5.13 22.90
CA LEU A 546 -10.64 -5.92 24.13
C LEU A 546 -10.15 -7.37 24.00
N SER A 547 -10.28 -7.97 22.81
CA SER A 547 -9.80 -9.33 22.51
C SER A 547 -8.27 -9.47 22.57
N GLY A 548 -7.55 -8.34 22.62
CA GLY A 548 -6.10 -8.29 22.72
C GLY A 548 -5.40 -8.09 21.38
N LYS A 549 -4.07 -8.05 21.45
CA LYS A 549 -3.18 -7.69 20.34
C LYS A 549 -2.03 -8.68 20.25
N VAL A 550 -1.63 -9.11 19.06
CA VAL A 550 -0.52 -10.03 18.84
C VAL A 550 0.45 -9.43 17.84
N LYS A 551 1.65 -9.10 18.31
CA LYS A 551 2.74 -8.55 17.48
C LYS A 551 3.77 -9.64 17.24
N PHE A 552 3.82 -10.16 16.02
CA PHE A 552 4.82 -11.13 15.62
C PHE A 552 6.10 -10.41 15.21
N LYS A 553 7.22 -10.88 15.75
CA LYS A 553 8.57 -10.45 15.36
C LYS A 553 9.30 -11.62 14.72
N ARG A 554 9.74 -11.46 13.47
CA ARG A 554 10.66 -12.40 12.79
C ARG A 554 12.04 -12.31 13.44
N ASN A 555 12.62 -13.45 13.78
CA ASN A 555 13.99 -13.58 14.25
C ASN A 555 14.89 -13.85 13.06
N PHE A 556 15.89 -13.00 12.83
CA PHE A 556 16.80 -13.12 11.70
C PHE A 556 18.01 -13.97 12.09
N THR A 557 18.20 -15.09 11.38
CA THR A 557 19.40 -15.93 11.50
C THR A 557 20.62 -15.22 10.89
N SER A 558 21.83 -15.69 11.19
CA SER A 558 23.04 -15.11 10.56
C SER A 558 23.05 -15.31 9.04
N ASP A 559 22.48 -16.41 8.55
CA ASP A 559 22.55 -16.80 7.13
C ASP A 559 21.47 -16.09 6.28
N GLU A 560 20.27 -15.83 6.85
CA GLU A 560 19.25 -15.00 6.21
C GLU A 560 19.61 -13.51 6.20
N SER A 561 20.46 -13.06 7.15
CA SER A 561 20.80 -11.64 7.32
C SER A 561 21.49 -11.02 6.10
N GLY A 562 21.30 -9.71 5.90
CA GLY A 562 21.90 -8.98 4.77
C GLY A 562 23.43 -9.12 4.64
N ILE A 563 24.16 -9.34 5.74
CA ILE A 563 25.60 -9.66 5.72
C ILE A 563 25.85 -11.13 5.32
N GLY A 564 25.04 -12.07 5.80
CA GLY A 564 25.18 -13.50 5.49
C GLY A 564 25.00 -13.84 4.01
N GLN A 565 24.23 -13.02 3.30
CA GLN A 565 24.03 -13.12 1.85
C GLN A 565 25.25 -12.68 1.00
N ILE A 566 26.29 -12.07 1.62
CA ILE A 566 27.44 -11.53 0.88
C ILE A 566 28.48 -12.63 0.62
N VAL A 567 28.67 -12.97 -0.66
CA VAL A 567 29.53 -14.09 -1.10
C VAL A 567 31.04 -13.78 -1.01
N PHE A 568 31.44 -12.51 -1.01
CA PHE A 568 32.84 -12.07 -1.04
C PHE A 568 33.19 -11.13 0.13
N LYS A 569 34.42 -11.26 0.63
CA LYS A 569 34.87 -10.56 1.85
C LYS A 569 35.01 -9.07 1.63
N LEU A 570 34.07 -8.30 2.16
CA LEU A 570 34.04 -6.83 2.12
C LEU A 570 34.27 -6.23 3.50
N ARG A 571 35.16 -5.24 3.58
CA ARG A 571 35.38 -4.45 4.80
C ARG A 571 34.16 -3.56 5.07
N GLN A 572 33.32 -4.00 5.99
CA GLN A 572 32.07 -3.35 6.38
C GLN A 572 32.23 -2.71 7.76
N VAL A 573 32.24 -1.38 7.81
CA VAL A 573 32.51 -0.59 8.99
C VAL A 573 31.20 0.06 9.48
N PHE A 574 30.68 -0.46 10.58
CA PHE A 574 29.50 0.03 11.26
C PHE A 574 29.92 1.07 12.31
N ASN A 575 29.51 2.32 12.09
CA ASN A 575 29.79 3.47 12.94
C ASN A 575 28.54 3.83 13.76
N ARG A 576 28.61 3.63 15.08
CA ARG A 576 27.59 4.10 16.02
C ARG A 576 27.76 5.59 16.27
N PHE A 577 26.66 6.33 16.30
CA PHE A 577 26.60 7.66 16.91
C PHE A 577 25.67 7.66 18.13
N GLU A 578 25.96 8.56 19.08
CA GLU A 578 25.18 8.72 20.31
C GLU A 578 23.98 9.65 20.06
N CYS A 579 22.81 9.30 20.57
CA CYS A 579 21.63 10.16 20.58
C CYS A 579 20.70 9.78 21.74
N GLU A 580 20.40 10.74 22.62
CA GLU A 580 19.64 10.52 23.86
C GLU A 580 18.13 10.32 23.63
N LEU A 581 17.56 11.02 22.64
CA LEU A 581 16.12 11.07 22.37
C LEU A 581 15.82 10.75 20.91
N PRO A 582 14.80 9.93 20.58
CA PRO A 582 14.47 9.58 19.19
C PRO A 582 14.20 10.79 18.29
N VAL A 583 13.65 11.87 18.85
CA VAL A 583 13.32 13.10 18.11
C VAL A 583 14.57 13.83 17.60
N ASN A 584 15.70 13.68 18.30
CA ASN A 584 16.97 14.34 17.95
C ASN A 584 17.83 13.51 16.98
N ASP A 585 17.44 12.28 16.69
CA ASP A 585 18.19 11.31 15.88
C ASP A 585 18.55 11.81 14.46
N PRO A 586 17.65 12.46 13.68
CA PRO A 586 17.99 13.00 12.37
C PRO A 586 19.04 14.13 12.43
N ASN A 587 18.97 14.97 13.46
CA ASN A 587 19.90 16.09 13.63
C ASN A 587 21.27 15.59 14.12
N ALA A 588 21.29 14.60 15.02
CA ALA A 588 22.52 13.93 15.46
C ALA A 588 23.21 13.19 14.29
N ARG A 589 22.44 12.44 13.47
CA ARG A 589 22.95 11.74 12.27
C ARG A 589 23.55 12.72 11.27
N PHE A 590 22.88 13.83 11.00
CA PHE A 590 23.35 14.88 10.09
C PHE A 590 24.64 15.57 10.59
N ASN A 591 24.73 15.85 11.89
CA ASN A 591 25.96 16.40 12.48
C ASN A 591 27.13 15.40 12.41
N TYR A 592 26.90 14.11 12.69
CA TYR A 592 27.91 13.08 12.53
C TYR A 592 28.36 12.93 11.06
N PHE A 593 27.44 13.06 10.09
CA PHE A 593 27.75 13.08 8.67
C PHE A 593 28.71 14.24 8.31
N LYS A 594 28.38 15.48 8.74
CA LYS A 594 29.25 16.66 8.55
C LYS A 594 30.66 16.44 9.09
N THR A 595 30.79 15.88 10.30
CA THR A 595 32.09 15.73 10.97
C THR A 595 32.93 14.56 10.46
N ASN A 596 32.32 13.38 10.22
CA ASN A 596 33.07 12.13 10.04
C ASN A 596 32.97 11.51 8.64
N ILE A 597 31.92 11.82 7.87
CA ILE A 597 31.72 11.26 6.52
C ILE A 597 32.17 12.24 5.44
N VAL A 598 31.88 13.53 5.59
CA VAL A 598 32.22 14.54 4.57
C VAL A 598 33.74 14.70 4.36
N PRO A 599 34.62 14.69 5.39
CA PRO A 599 36.06 14.67 5.17
C PRO A 599 36.53 13.43 4.40
N PHE A 600 36.02 12.25 4.78
CA PHE A 600 36.31 10.99 4.08
C PHE A 600 35.84 11.01 2.61
N LEU A 601 34.70 11.62 2.31
CA LEU A 601 34.23 11.81 0.93
C LEU A 601 35.12 12.79 0.13
N LYS A 602 35.71 13.81 0.78
CA LYS A 602 36.68 14.74 0.16
C LYS A 602 37.99 14.01 -0.15
N GLU A 603 38.61 13.38 0.85
CA GLU A 603 39.83 12.55 0.69
C GLU A 603 39.69 11.56 -0.48
N GLN A 604 38.60 10.78 -0.50
CA GLN A 604 38.33 9.80 -1.56
C GLN A 604 37.97 10.42 -2.92
N SER A 605 37.71 11.73 -3.01
CA SER A 605 37.46 12.44 -4.26
C SER A 605 38.71 13.11 -4.83
N ASP A 606 39.61 13.59 -3.97
CA ASP A 606 40.88 14.24 -4.31
C ASP A 606 41.94 13.25 -4.83
N ASP A 607 41.86 11.99 -4.39
CA ASP A 607 42.67 10.89 -4.95
C ASP A 607 42.51 10.78 -6.48
N LYS A 608 43.64 10.74 -7.20
CA LYS A 608 43.67 10.72 -8.68
C LYS A 608 43.07 9.45 -9.28
N GLU A 609 43.31 8.29 -8.67
CA GLU A 609 42.59 7.04 -9.01
C GLU A 609 41.28 6.89 -8.21
N GLY A 610 41.03 7.73 -7.20
CA GLY A 610 39.85 7.70 -6.33
C GLY A 610 38.56 8.24 -6.96
N GLY A 611 37.47 8.11 -6.22
CA GLY A 611 36.10 8.39 -6.68
C GLY A 611 35.31 7.12 -7.00
N GLY A 612 33.99 7.30 -7.15
CA GLY A 612 33.03 6.20 -7.19
C GLY A 612 32.37 5.94 -5.83
N ALA A 613 32.17 6.99 -5.02
CA ALA A 613 31.51 6.87 -3.72
C ALA A 613 29.99 7.03 -3.84
N LEU A 614 29.23 6.02 -3.45
CA LEU A 614 27.77 6.04 -3.42
C LEU A 614 27.28 6.33 -2.00
N VAL A 615 26.47 7.36 -1.81
CA VAL A 615 25.79 7.68 -0.55
C VAL A 615 24.33 7.24 -0.65
N TYR A 616 23.95 6.24 0.13
CA TYR A 616 22.60 5.68 0.15
C TYR A 616 21.75 6.33 1.25
N LEU A 617 20.57 6.81 0.87
CA LEU A 617 19.68 7.60 1.73
C LEU A 617 18.25 7.00 1.73
N PRO A 618 17.83 6.36 2.83
CA PRO A 618 16.45 5.91 3.01
C PRO A 618 15.41 7.04 3.01
N ASP A 619 15.63 8.06 3.85
CA ASP A 619 14.63 9.10 4.11
C ASP A 619 14.83 10.33 3.18
N TYR A 620 13.78 10.73 2.46
CA TYR A 620 13.84 11.83 1.49
C TYR A 620 14.14 13.20 2.15
N SER A 621 13.68 13.42 3.38
CA SER A 621 13.96 14.63 4.16
C SER A 621 15.45 14.81 4.48
N ASP A 622 16.12 13.73 4.88
CA ASP A 622 17.57 13.74 5.11
C ASP A 622 18.36 13.79 3.79
N TYR A 623 17.83 13.20 2.70
CA TYR A 623 18.38 13.40 1.35
C TYR A 623 18.40 14.88 0.94
N LEU A 624 17.31 15.64 1.15
CA LEU A 624 17.30 17.08 0.87
C LEU A 624 18.32 17.86 1.72
N ARG A 625 18.44 17.53 3.01
CA ARG A 625 19.44 18.13 3.92
C ARG A 625 20.87 17.88 3.42
N VAL A 626 21.19 16.63 3.05
CA VAL A 626 22.52 16.25 2.52
C VAL A 626 22.79 16.86 1.14
N LYS A 627 21.80 16.91 0.26
CA LYS A 627 21.88 17.52 -1.09
C LYS A 627 22.19 19.02 -1.01
N ASN A 628 21.50 19.74 -0.13
CA ASN A 628 21.73 21.18 0.09
C ASN A 628 23.08 21.44 0.76
N TYR A 629 23.43 20.65 1.78
CA TYR A 629 24.74 20.73 2.43
C TYR A 629 25.89 20.57 1.43
N LEU A 630 25.86 19.51 0.61
CA LEU A 630 26.93 19.27 -0.36
C LEU A 630 26.97 20.34 -1.47
N ARG A 631 25.83 20.93 -1.85
CA ARG A 631 25.74 22.01 -2.85
C ARG A 631 26.32 23.34 -2.37
N TYR A 632 26.12 23.70 -1.10
CA TYR A 632 26.44 25.05 -0.60
C TYR A 632 27.62 25.09 0.39
N GLU A 633 27.83 24.06 1.21
CA GLU A 633 28.88 24.02 2.24
C GLU A 633 30.11 23.20 1.80
N THR A 634 30.14 22.62 0.58
CA THR A 634 31.28 21.81 0.10
C THR A 634 31.64 22.01 -1.38
N SER A 635 32.90 21.78 -1.71
CA SER A 635 33.46 21.71 -3.07
C SER A 635 33.40 20.32 -3.70
N VAL A 636 32.62 19.38 -3.14
CA VAL A 636 32.61 17.97 -3.59
C VAL A 636 31.89 17.84 -4.92
N ASN A 637 32.54 17.20 -5.91
CA ASN A 637 31.93 16.92 -7.21
C ASN A 637 30.95 15.73 -7.11
N PHE A 638 29.68 16.02 -6.83
CA PHE A 638 28.61 15.03 -6.69
C PHE A 638 27.55 15.10 -7.80
N CYS A 639 26.88 13.97 -8.05
CA CYS A 639 25.58 13.91 -8.72
C CYS A 639 24.50 13.43 -7.75
N SER A 640 23.24 13.69 -8.07
CA SER A 640 22.09 13.33 -7.22
C SER A 640 21.02 12.63 -8.04
N LEU A 641 20.52 11.50 -7.52
CA LEU A 641 19.48 10.67 -8.11
C LEU A 641 18.34 10.53 -7.10
N ASP A 642 17.24 11.21 -7.36
CA ASP A 642 15.97 11.13 -6.63
C ASP A 642 14.85 10.55 -7.51
N GLU A 643 13.81 10.03 -6.86
CA GLU A 643 12.60 9.48 -7.46
C GLU A 643 11.82 10.49 -8.34
N TYR A 644 12.00 11.78 -8.11
CA TYR A 644 11.36 12.87 -8.87
C TYR A 644 12.20 13.35 -10.08
N SER A 645 13.42 12.83 -10.27
CA SER A 645 14.23 13.16 -11.46
C SER A 645 13.73 12.43 -12.70
N SER A 646 13.50 13.16 -13.79
CA SER A 646 13.09 12.56 -15.06
C SER A 646 14.14 11.57 -15.62
N GLN A 647 13.69 10.55 -16.35
CA GLN A 647 14.55 9.46 -16.84
C GLN A 647 15.75 9.94 -17.67
N SER A 648 15.63 11.07 -18.37
CA SER A 648 16.74 11.74 -19.08
C SER A 648 17.81 12.27 -18.12
N LYS A 649 17.43 12.88 -16.98
CA LYS A 649 18.36 13.31 -15.91
C LYS A 649 19.02 12.09 -15.25
N LEU A 650 18.21 11.09 -14.87
CA LEU A 650 18.67 9.84 -14.25
C LEU A 650 19.69 9.10 -15.13
N THR A 651 19.47 9.05 -16.44
CA THR A 651 20.40 8.41 -17.39
C THR A 651 21.68 9.23 -17.54
N LYS A 652 21.57 10.55 -17.76
CA LYS A 652 22.72 11.46 -17.87
C LYS A 652 23.67 11.41 -16.66
N TYR A 653 23.12 11.34 -15.44
CA TYR A 653 23.93 11.27 -14.22
C TYR A 653 24.57 9.89 -13.99
N ARG A 654 23.84 8.79 -14.25
CA ARG A 654 24.42 7.43 -14.23
C ARG A 654 25.58 7.28 -15.21
N ASP A 655 25.40 7.75 -16.44
CA ASP A 655 26.44 7.78 -17.48
C ASP A 655 27.64 8.65 -17.08
N GLY A 656 27.41 9.79 -16.44
CA GLY A 656 28.45 10.67 -15.96
C GLY A 656 29.29 10.04 -14.85
N PHE A 657 28.63 9.40 -13.87
CA PHE A 657 29.29 8.70 -12.76
C PHE A 657 30.09 7.48 -13.25
N ALA A 658 29.52 6.66 -14.13
CA ALA A 658 30.22 5.52 -14.73
C ALA A 658 31.45 5.92 -15.56
N LYS A 659 31.50 7.16 -16.06
CA LYS A 659 32.66 7.76 -16.77
C LYS A 659 33.59 8.55 -15.84
N GLY A 660 33.37 8.51 -14.51
CA GLY A 660 34.17 9.23 -13.52
C GLY A 660 33.99 10.75 -13.51
N LYS A 661 33.01 11.31 -14.24
CA LYS A 661 32.74 12.77 -14.26
C LYS A 661 32.28 13.29 -12.90
N TYR A 662 31.53 12.47 -12.16
CA TYR A 662 31.08 12.75 -10.79
C TYR A 662 31.80 11.79 -9.85
N LYS A 663 32.40 12.30 -8.78
CA LYS A 663 33.18 11.50 -7.80
C LYS A 663 32.27 10.85 -6.75
N VAL A 664 31.17 11.52 -6.41
CA VAL A 664 30.16 11.09 -5.43
C VAL A 664 28.78 10.99 -6.08
N MET A 665 27.94 10.05 -5.66
CA MET A 665 26.54 9.93 -6.06
C MET A 665 25.64 9.85 -4.82
N LEU A 666 24.63 10.73 -4.72
CA LEU A 666 23.51 10.57 -3.79
C LEU A 666 22.43 9.70 -4.45
N TYR A 667 21.89 8.71 -3.75
CA TYR A 667 20.90 7.77 -4.28
C TYR A 667 19.85 7.42 -3.21
N THR A 668 18.57 7.61 -3.54
CA THR A 668 17.46 7.35 -2.60
C THR A 668 16.98 5.91 -2.64
N GLU A 669 16.57 5.39 -1.48
CA GLU A 669 15.95 4.05 -1.36
C GLU A 669 14.64 3.96 -2.16
N ARG A 670 13.84 5.04 -2.19
CA ARG A 670 12.61 5.10 -2.97
C ARG A 670 12.87 4.95 -4.48
N LEU A 671 13.89 5.62 -5.02
CA LEU A 671 14.28 5.43 -6.41
C LEU A 671 14.76 3.99 -6.67
N HIS A 672 15.47 3.37 -5.70
CA HIS A 672 15.89 1.98 -5.79
C HIS A 672 14.72 0.99 -5.80
N HIS A 673 13.70 1.22 -4.95
CA HIS A 673 12.47 0.43 -4.88
C HIS A 673 11.74 0.39 -6.23
N TYR A 674 11.44 1.55 -6.84
CA TYR A 674 10.66 1.61 -8.08
C TYR A 674 11.45 1.28 -9.36
N ASN A 675 12.75 1.59 -9.42
CA ASN A 675 13.52 1.44 -10.66
C ASN A 675 14.55 0.29 -10.66
N ARG A 676 15.01 -0.22 -9.50
CA ARG A 676 16.10 -1.22 -9.38
C ARG A 676 17.24 -0.98 -10.38
N PHE A 677 17.85 0.21 -10.37
CA PHE A 677 18.91 0.55 -11.31
C PHE A 677 20.23 -0.14 -10.96
N GLU A 678 20.93 -0.64 -11.98
CA GLU A 678 22.34 -1.01 -11.89
C GLU A 678 23.21 0.26 -11.95
N ILE A 679 23.86 0.61 -10.85
CA ILE A 679 24.82 1.73 -10.79
C ILE A 679 26.24 1.18 -11.01
N LYS A 680 26.96 1.77 -11.96
CA LYS A 680 28.23 1.24 -12.49
C LYS A 680 29.38 2.19 -12.13
N GLY A 681 30.52 1.65 -11.69
CA GLY A 681 31.65 2.44 -11.20
C GLY A 681 31.60 2.78 -9.70
N VAL A 682 30.84 2.02 -8.91
CA VAL A 682 30.81 2.16 -7.44
C VAL A 682 31.99 1.43 -6.83
N ARG A 683 32.82 2.14 -6.05
CA ARG A 683 33.96 1.58 -5.31
C ARG A 683 33.75 1.56 -3.80
N ASN A 684 33.16 2.62 -3.26
CA ASN A 684 32.86 2.78 -1.85
C ASN A 684 31.36 3.04 -1.68
N VAL A 685 30.76 2.50 -0.62
CA VAL A 685 29.35 2.74 -0.28
C VAL A 685 29.28 3.31 1.13
N VAL A 686 28.55 4.41 1.28
CA VAL A 686 28.21 5.00 2.57
C VAL A 686 26.70 4.95 2.75
N PHE A 687 26.24 4.03 3.60
CA PHE A 687 24.85 4.02 4.05
C PHE A 687 24.67 5.11 5.10
N TYR A 688 23.94 6.18 4.76
CA TYR A 688 23.64 7.25 5.70
C TYR A 688 22.74 6.75 6.85
N LYS A 689 21.86 5.81 6.54
CA LYS A 689 21.07 5.00 7.48
C LYS A 689 20.96 3.59 6.88
N CYS A 690 20.74 2.59 7.72
CA CYS A 690 20.53 1.21 7.26
C CYS A 690 19.36 1.13 6.27
N PRO A 691 19.47 0.38 5.15
CA PRO A 691 18.34 0.12 4.25
C PRO A 691 17.13 -0.46 4.98
N SER A 692 15.93 -0.14 4.50
CA SER A 692 14.67 -0.61 5.10
C SER A 692 14.43 -2.10 4.89
N ASP A 693 15.09 -2.72 3.91
CA ASP A 693 14.90 -4.12 3.49
C ASP A 693 16.26 -4.84 3.42
N GLU A 694 16.37 -6.06 3.99
CA GLU A 694 17.60 -6.85 3.97
C GLU A 694 18.15 -7.10 2.56
N THR A 695 17.27 -7.25 1.57
CA THR A 695 17.65 -7.54 0.19
C THR A 695 18.29 -6.34 -0.50
N TYR A 696 18.01 -5.11 -0.08
CA TYR A 696 18.56 -3.93 -0.76
C TYR A 696 20.02 -3.74 -0.32
N TYR A 697 20.33 -4.05 0.94
CA TYR A 697 21.70 -4.08 1.44
C TYR A 697 22.56 -5.10 0.67
N SER A 698 22.09 -6.35 0.51
CA SER A 698 22.82 -7.36 -0.25
C SER A 698 22.85 -7.05 -1.74
N GLU A 699 21.76 -6.57 -2.35
CA GLU A 699 21.77 -6.17 -3.78
C GLU A 699 22.72 -5.01 -4.08
N ILE A 700 22.77 -3.95 -3.26
CA ILE A 700 23.66 -2.80 -3.48
C ILE A 700 25.13 -3.25 -3.46
N LEU A 701 25.49 -4.13 -2.51
CA LEU A 701 26.86 -4.63 -2.39
C LEU A 701 27.20 -5.66 -3.48
N LEU A 702 26.34 -6.64 -3.73
CA LEU A 702 26.57 -7.69 -4.72
C LEU A 702 26.48 -7.16 -6.16
N ARG A 703 25.54 -6.26 -6.48
CA ARG A 703 25.36 -5.73 -7.84
C ARG A 703 26.33 -4.58 -8.13
N PHE A 704 26.48 -3.58 -7.26
CA PHE A 704 27.24 -2.36 -7.64
C PHE A 704 28.74 -2.52 -7.43
N LEU A 705 29.19 -3.09 -6.30
CA LEU A 705 30.61 -3.41 -6.13
C LEU A 705 30.98 -4.64 -6.97
N GLY A 706 30.13 -5.67 -7.02
CA GLY A 706 30.39 -6.87 -7.82
C GLY A 706 30.56 -6.58 -9.32
N ASP A 707 29.68 -5.78 -9.93
CA ASP A 707 29.83 -5.33 -11.33
C ASP A 707 31.06 -4.43 -11.53
N SER A 708 31.53 -3.74 -10.49
CA SER A 708 32.74 -2.91 -10.54
C SER A 708 34.03 -3.73 -10.31
N MET A 709 33.96 -4.88 -9.63
CA MET A 709 35.03 -5.88 -9.55
C MET A 709 35.15 -6.68 -10.85
N MET A 710 34.02 -7.14 -11.41
CA MET A 710 33.96 -7.91 -12.67
C MET A 710 34.39 -7.12 -13.93
N ARG A 711 34.78 -5.85 -13.78
CA ARG A 711 35.23 -4.93 -14.85
C ARG A 711 36.56 -4.24 -14.54
N ASP A 712 37.33 -4.77 -13.59
CA ASP A 712 38.64 -4.24 -13.15
C ASP A 712 38.64 -2.76 -12.70
N VAL A 713 37.47 -2.18 -12.37
CA VAL A 713 37.36 -0.82 -11.83
C VAL A 713 37.88 -0.76 -10.39
N ILE A 714 37.78 -1.88 -9.67
CA ILE A 714 38.40 -2.14 -8.36
C ILE A 714 39.48 -3.21 -8.57
N LYS A 715 40.76 -2.82 -8.52
CA LYS A 715 41.91 -3.74 -8.68
C LYS A 715 42.11 -4.63 -7.43
N ASP A 716 41.81 -4.09 -6.25
CA ASP A 716 41.95 -4.76 -4.95
C ASP A 716 40.66 -4.62 -4.12
N ILE A 717 40.02 -5.74 -3.79
CA ILE A 717 38.79 -5.79 -2.98
C ILE A 717 39.00 -5.14 -1.60
N ASN A 718 40.22 -5.22 -1.05
CA ASN A 718 40.58 -4.64 0.25
C ASN A 718 40.56 -3.10 0.28
N LEU A 719 40.56 -2.42 -0.88
CA LEU A 719 40.46 -0.96 -0.96
C LEU A 719 39.01 -0.45 -0.90
N SER A 720 38.03 -1.29 -1.25
CA SER A 720 36.62 -0.95 -1.14
C SER A 720 36.17 -0.96 0.32
N VAL A 721 35.69 0.18 0.80
CA VAL A 721 35.14 0.33 2.16
C VAL A 721 33.64 0.58 2.08
N VAL A 722 32.88 -0.23 2.81
CA VAL A 722 31.47 0.02 3.11
C VAL A 722 31.40 0.68 4.48
N LYS A 723 30.81 1.87 4.60
CA LYS A 723 30.55 2.56 5.88
C LYS A 723 29.05 2.65 6.13
N ILE A 724 28.61 2.41 7.35
CA ILE A 724 27.19 2.47 7.76
C ILE A 724 27.10 3.30 9.02
N MET A 725 26.26 4.33 9.03
CA MET A 725 25.95 5.08 10.25
C MET A 725 24.68 4.53 10.90
N TYR A 726 24.68 4.38 12.22
CA TYR A 726 23.52 3.91 12.98
C TYR A 726 23.47 4.49 14.40
N SER A 727 22.28 4.60 14.97
CA SER A 727 22.08 4.91 16.39
C SER A 727 21.49 3.73 17.17
N LYS A 728 21.32 3.92 18.48
CA LYS A 728 20.62 2.97 19.37
C LYS A 728 19.14 2.76 18.96
N TRP A 729 18.57 3.68 18.18
CA TRP A 729 17.18 3.64 17.70
C TRP A 729 17.01 2.85 16.39
N ASP A 730 18.07 2.69 15.60
CA ASP A 730 18.07 1.92 14.33
C ASP A 730 18.03 0.37 14.53
N ALA A 731 17.85 -0.11 15.77
CA ALA A 731 17.94 -1.53 16.14
C ALA A 731 17.07 -2.46 15.27
N ASN A 732 15.84 -2.05 14.93
CA ASN A 732 14.91 -2.82 14.08
C ASN A 732 15.35 -2.92 12.60
N LEU A 733 16.25 -2.04 12.14
CA LEU A 733 16.83 -2.08 10.80
C LEU A 733 18.11 -2.91 10.79
N LEU A 734 18.97 -2.70 11.79
CA LEU A 734 20.21 -3.47 12.02
C LEU A 734 19.92 -4.98 12.16
N GLU A 735 18.79 -5.35 12.73
CA GLU A 735 18.38 -6.75 12.88
C GLU A 735 18.26 -7.52 11.57
N LYS A 736 17.78 -6.87 10.52
CA LYS A 736 17.62 -7.46 9.18
C LYS A 736 18.98 -7.66 8.50
N ILE A 737 19.94 -6.77 8.77
CA ILE A 737 21.26 -6.74 8.14
C ILE A 737 22.26 -7.64 8.87
N VAL A 738 22.26 -7.63 10.20
CA VAL A 738 23.30 -8.24 11.06
C VAL A 738 22.78 -9.46 11.84
N GLY A 739 21.47 -9.70 11.87
CA GLY A 739 20.82 -10.81 12.57
C GLY A 739 20.54 -10.52 14.05
N THR A 740 19.43 -11.06 14.57
CA THR A 740 18.88 -10.78 15.91
C THR A 740 19.89 -10.96 17.05
N GLN A 741 20.83 -11.90 16.92
CA GLN A 741 21.85 -12.18 17.95
C GLN A 741 22.91 -11.09 18.10
N ARG A 742 23.20 -10.32 17.04
CA ARG A 742 24.33 -9.37 17.00
C ARG A 742 23.92 -7.93 17.33
N VAL A 743 22.66 -7.57 17.15
CA VAL A 743 22.12 -6.22 17.45
C VAL A 743 22.40 -5.74 18.89
N PRO A 744 22.22 -6.55 19.95
CA PRO A 744 22.49 -6.08 21.31
C PRO A 744 23.95 -5.65 21.52
N VAL A 745 24.89 -6.34 20.87
CA VAL A 745 26.33 -6.01 20.92
C VAL A 745 26.61 -4.70 20.18
N LEU A 746 26.01 -4.49 19.01
CA LEU A 746 26.17 -3.25 18.24
C LEU A 746 25.53 -2.03 18.93
N CYS A 747 24.35 -2.18 19.53
CA CYS A 747 23.66 -1.05 20.16
C CYS A 747 24.23 -0.71 21.54
N PHE A 748 24.53 -1.71 22.38
CA PHE A 748 24.88 -1.52 23.80
C PHE A 748 26.34 -1.83 24.15
N GLY A 749 27.17 -2.29 23.22
CA GLY A 749 28.59 -2.55 23.46
C GLY A 749 29.42 -1.29 23.73
N SER A 750 30.63 -1.47 24.26
CA SER A 750 31.57 -0.39 24.58
C SER A 750 32.07 0.38 23.35
N ASN A 751 32.15 -0.27 22.19
CA ASN A 751 32.82 0.27 21.02
C ASN A 751 31.87 1.14 20.19
N GLU A 752 32.41 2.17 19.55
CA GLU A 752 31.68 3.02 18.60
C GLU A 752 31.82 2.51 17.15
N ILE A 753 32.86 1.74 16.85
CA ILE A 753 33.16 1.23 15.52
C ILE A 753 33.25 -0.30 15.58
N TYR A 754 32.54 -0.98 14.67
CA TYR A 754 32.57 -2.42 14.48
C TYR A 754 32.91 -2.76 13.03
N GLU A 755 33.84 -3.67 12.82
CA GLU A 755 34.30 -4.08 11.47
C GLU A 755 33.93 -5.55 11.21
N PHE A 756 33.17 -5.79 10.15
CA PHE A 756 32.88 -7.12 9.59
C PHE A 756 33.67 -7.33 8.29
N LYS A 757 33.94 -8.61 7.95
CA LYS A 757 34.75 -9.06 6.81
C LYS A 757 34.22 -10.37 6.23
#